data_AF-A0ABD3M2D9-F1
#
_entry.id   AF-A0ABD3M2D9-F1
#
_cell.length_a   1.000
_cell.length_b   1.000
_cell.length_c   1.000
_cell.angle_alpha   90.00
_cell.angle_beta   90.00
_cell.angle_gamma   90.00
#
_symmetry.space_group_name_H-M   'P 1'
#
loop_
_entity.id
_entity.type
_entity.pdbx_description
1 polymer ?
#
loop_
_entity_poly.entity_id
_entity_poly.type
_entity_poly.pdbx_seq_one_letter_code
_entity_poly.pdbx_strand_id
1 'polypeptide(L)'
;MRRCSLNEDLLRRRYSRSSRSDHDRLSIALDSLALLVPMNSSILDDDAENNNFLYGSITRTEIIEEGVVDDDDDDNNIAIPANEFTVDNAPLPQDAGTSLQRSPSLVHHHHQHHQRQQHPHKHHDHHTIAEEGLLLKDELLAMISLAIPVIATYLLEVIPSIITIVLVGRMTTNNGSTTDDEDDANSKLHLDAAALAVMYFNIVGIATGLGLLTALDTLCASAHGANQPTKMGQYLLTSIFVMVITLCVVGMVLYHTSDALVLFGLSQSLASNAGIFVDYMLPGIPFIYAYEALRKLSQARNETTPMVLAAVLSVLVNAGSGYYLVNYTSLGWLGAAVARTLGNMIMFPIVFIGMYFTDREFLSQVWAGFQVKEAITKQAISKFLNLGVPGMLQLVFEWGAFEIVALLCGILPNEAEAEIAVGANAIVNQIYSLLFMFYLGTSVSGNIRIGNALGAGDVHRAKFAFYLSLGLGILLSLVSILCIVWYRETLPYFFTSDEDLIGKATDLLLIFALFQFPDSVNSVEQGVFKAIGKQTLAAKLNFTAYYVVGIPLAYVLGLTLGLGVEGLWLGITVGLFWGTTVNSIVLFRSDWKQLSLDARKRLSIVHTREVVVEFTVMKSSSTLSTAAIVAAAATAILVVFATDSHAFAPGRLSSSSAARINSYFNNDQRHQFSSSTSAFRLSASSPNEEDLELTRQIIMAHIKKMGLEDVDDEDDDITDMDGIVDDNNNGSNHNHDDDYPQNDLMIRAALGRSPIDRTPVWLFRQAGRHLPEYNEYKTKVGRSFLDMLSYPEDVAECTMQPIRRYNVDAAILFSDILVIAEALNVEVTMPGGVGIQVPCPLVGPADMKARLPSKEVINREFVMDKLGHVMESVRLIRSRMKEENISIPLIGFSAAPWTLLFYMVGGSSKKNTHIGMEWLHVYPEASRELLDMLTNIIVEYMSLQVENGAHMLQLFEAMGMMIEPKEFDEFAMPALRKIAAELKGRYPDVPLMVFARGASYANAELSKAGYDVITIDGSVNRIEARGVVEDRAGLQGNYDPALLIESNGNTIESVKETARQYLEELGPQRLIANLGEGLGGKESPMLVNAFVEAIHEESERMIREAK
;
A
#
# COMPACT_ATOMS: atom_id res chain seq x y z
N MET A 1 0.98 -52.04 55.58
CA MET A 1 1.02 -52.88 56.81
C MET A 1 2.25 -53.79 56.73
N ARG A 2 2.87 -54.17 57.87
CA ARG A 2 4.01 -55.12 58.01
C ARG A 2 5.29 -54.71 57.21
N ARG A 3 6.39 -54.19 57.76
CA ARG A 3 7.17 -54.35 59.03
C ARG A 3 8.22 -55.47 58.96
N CYS A 4 9.41 -55.17 59.53
CA CYS A 4 10.63 -56.00 59.67
C CYS A 4 11.48 -56.12 58.38
N SER A 5 12.82 -56.14 58.42
CA SER A 5 13.83 -55.88 59.48
C SER A 5 15.24 -55.84 58.82
N LEU A 6 16.37 -55.42 59.42
CA LEU A 6 16.79 -55.32 60.83
C LEU A 6 17.93 -54.27 61.00
N ASN A 7 18.04 -53.68 62.19
CA ASN A 7 19.16 -53.04 62.92
C ASN A 7 20.52 -52.76 62.24
N GLU A 8 21.12 -51.57 62.45
CA GLU A 8 21.99 -51.21 63.60
C GLU A 8 23.11 -52.26 63.84
N ASP A 9 24.41 -51.95 63.75
CA ASP A 9 25.11 -50.96 64.58
C ASP A 9 26.58 -50.80 64.10
N LEU A 10 27.16 -49.58 64.14
CA LEU A 10 28.62 -49.31 64.22
C LEU A 10 28.93 -47.79 64.28
N LEU A 11 28.31 -47.07 65.22
CA LEU A 11 28.67 -45.68 65.52
C LEU A 11 30.03 -45.58 66.27
N ARG A 12 30.74 -44.45 66.07
CA ARG A 12 31.97 -43.95 66.77
C ARG A 12 33.30 -44.60 66.28
N ARG A 13 34.27 -43.87 65.69
CA ARG A 13 35.04 -42.77 66.33
C ARG A 13 35.85 -41.88 65.35
N ARG A 14 35.50 -40.59 65.33
CA ARG A 14 36.33 -39.35 65.30
C ARG A 14 37.82 -39.36 64.84
N TYR A 15 38.12 -38.29 64.07
CA TYR A 15 39.38 -37.50 63.96
C TYR A 15 40.58 -38.04 63.15
N SER A 16 40.87 -37.37 62.04
CA SER A 16 41.98 -36.38 61.98
C SER A 16 41.71 -35.33 60.86
N ARG A 17 42.63 -34.37 60.64
CA ARG A 17 42.50 -33.26 59.66
C ARG A 17 43.51 -33.43 58.52
N SER A 18 43.16 -33.09 57.27
CA SER A 18 43.97 -32.21 56.41
C SER A 18 43.29 -31.81 55.09
N SER A 19 43.82 -30.74 54.52
CA SER A 19 43.46 -29.91 53.37
C SER A 19 43.19 -30.51 51.98
N ARG A 20 42.30 -29.80 51.26
CA ARG A 20 42.34 -29.38 49.83
C ARG A 20 41.97 -30.37 48.71
N SER A 21 41.69 -29.72 47.56
CA SER A 21 41.44 -30.19 46.18
C SER A 21 40.22 -31.08 45.94
N ASP A 22 39.22 -30.42 45.33
CA ASP A 22 38.59 -30.78 44.05
C ASP A 22 37.57 -31.93 43.93
N HIS A 23 36.61 -31.61 43.04
CA HIS A 23 35.60 -32.42 42.36
C HIS A 23 34.40 -33.06 43.10
N ASP A 24 33.28 -32.86 42.40
CA ASP A 24 32.10 -33.70 42.24
C ASP A 24 30.97 -33.79 43.30
N ARG A 25 29.95 -32.96 42.99
CA ARG A 25 28.57 -33.37 42.61
C ARG A 25 27.50 -33.66 43.68
N LEU A 26 26.30 -33.22 43.27
CA LEU A 26 24.95 -33.78 43.47
C LEU A 26 24.14 -33.46 44.74
N SER A 27 22.93 -32.95 44.49
CA SER A 27 21.81 -32.70 45.43
C SER A 27 22.07 -31.61 46.50
N ILE A 28 21.06 -30.90 47.01
CA ILE A 28 19.60 -31.10 46.91
C ILE A 28 18.92 -29.84 46.36
N ALA A 29 18.03 -30.03 45.39
CA ALA A 29 16.98 -29.07 45.04
C ALA A 29 15.66 -29.84 44.92
N LEU A 30 14.87 -29.88 46.00
CA LEU A 30 13.56 -30.53 46.06
C LEU A 30 12.81 -30.10 47.34
N ASP A 31 12.06 -29.00 47.27
CA ASP A 31 10.86 -28.80 48.09
C ASP A 31 10.03 -27.60 47.58
N SER A 32 8.70 -27.78 47.49
CA SER A 32 7.65 -26.85 46.98
C SER A 32 7.09 -27.14 45.58
N LEU A 33 6.56 -28.36 45.37
CA LEU A 33 5.72 -28.67 44.20
C LEU A 33 4.47 -29.46 44.63
N ALA A 34 3.42 -28.75 45.05
CA ALA A 34 2.11 -29.34 45.35
C ALA A 34 0.97 -28.30 45.29
N LEU A 35 0.19 -28.32 44.20
CA LEU A 35 -1.28 -28.45 44.22
C LEU A 35 -1.86 -28.32 42.80
N LEU A 36 -2.53 -29.38 42.35
CA LEU A 36 -3.32 -29.45 41.11
C LEU A 36 -4.63 -30.17 41.41
N VAL A 37 -5.78 -29.48 41.22
CA VAL A 37 -7.03 -30.05 40.63
C VAL A 37 -7.74 -31.14 41.49
N PRO A 38 -9.03 -31.54 41.31
CA PRO A 38 -10.08 -31.16 40.33
C PRO A 38 -11.45 -30.69 40.90
N MET A 39 -12.33 -30.17 40.00
CA MET A 39 -13.82 -30.35 39.92
C MET A 39 -14.71 -30.01 41.16
N ASN A 40 -16.00 -29.61 41.06
CA ASN A 40 -16.98 -29.69 39.97
C ASN A 40 -18.20 -28.74 40.18
N SER A 41 -19.05 -28.62 39.14
CA SER A 41 -20.51 -28.43 39.17
C SER A 41 -21.21 -27.28 39.95
N SER A 42 -21.77 -26.35 39.16
CA SER A 42 -23.22 -26.02 39.07
C SER A 42 -23.92 -24.99 39.99
N ILE A 43 -25.06 -24.49 39.46
CA ILE A 43 -26.29 -23.99 40.12
C ILE A 43 -26.43 -22.46 40.44
N LEU A 44 -27.31 -21.84 39.62
CA LEU A 44 -28.31 -20.77 39.85
C LEU A 44 -27.92 -19.29 40.13
N ASP A 45 -28.50 -18.44 39.27
CA ASP A 45 -29.40 -17.29 39.48
C ASP A 45 -28.97 -15.96 40.15
N ASP A 46 -29.32 -14.89 39.42
CA ASP A 46 -29.97 -13.63 39.79
C ASP A 46 -29.33 -12.55 40.71
N ASP A 47 -29.20 -11.36 40.09
CA ASP A 47 -29.54 -10.02 40.58
C ASP A 47 -28.76 -9.30 41.70
N ALA A 48 -29.06 -7.98 41.76
CA ALA A 48 -28.79 -7.01 42.83
C ALA A 48 -27.34 -6.52 43.07
N GLU A 49 -27.01 -5.46 42.34
CA GLU A 49 -26.59 -4.15 42.87
C GLU A 49 -25.77 -3.99 44.20
N ASN A 50 -24.82 -3.04 44.09
CA ASN A 50 -24.53 -1.96 45.04
C ASN A 50 -23.54 -2.12 46.24
N ASN A 51 -22.60 -1.16 46.25
CA ASN A 51 -21.98 -0.45 47.40
C ASN A 51 -20.81 -1.05 48.22
N ASN A 52 -19.61 -0.50 47.92
CA ASN A 52 -18.80 0.35 48.80
C ASN A 52 -18.39 -0.13 50.22
N PHE A 53 -17.08 -0.32 50.39
CA PHE A 53 -16.30 0.20 51.52
C PHE A 53 -14.92 0.67 51.01
N LEU A 54 -14.14 1.56 51.64
CA LEU A 54 -14.30 2.84 52.35
C LEU A 54 -12.96 3.07 53.10
N TYR A 55 -12.32 4.24 52.95
CA TYR A 55 -11.24 4.79 53.81
C TYR A 55 -9.88 4.01 53.84
N GLY A 56 -8.76 4.63 54.21
CA GLY A 56 -8.54 6.03 54.63
C GLY A 56 -7.06 6.43 54.75
N SER A 57 -6.82 7.70 55.09
CA SER A 57 -5.51 8.39 55.20
C SER A 57 -4.70 8.06 56.46
N ILE A 58 -3.37 8.32 56.46
CA ILE A 58 -2.64 9.12 57.50
C ILE A 58 -1.18 9.44 57.09
N THR A 59 -0.50 10.30 57.86
CA THR A 59 0.69 11.11 57.51
C THR A 59 2.03 10.73 58.18
N ARG A 60 3.15 11.06 57.49
CA ARG A 60 4.41 11.73 57.95
C ARG A 60 5.05 11.38 59.32
N THR A 61 6.37 11.11 59.32
CA THR A 61 7.36 11.67 60.29
C THR A 61 8.78 11.69 59.67
N GLU A 62 9.63 12.68 59.97
CA GLU A 62 11.08 12.70 59.63
C GLU A 62 11.97 12.04 60.72
N ILE A 63 13.27 11.80 60.43
CA ILE A 63 14.43 11.62 61.36
C ILE A 63 15.67 11.23 60.51
N ILE A 64 16.92 11.70 60.67
CA ILE A 64 17.54 12.84 61.40
C ILE A 64 18.83 13.26 60.63
N GLU A 65 19.43 14.42 60.94
CA GLU A 65 20.68 14.95 60.36
C GLU A 65 21.97 14.26 60.85
N GLU A 66 22.98 14.16 59.97
CA GLU A 66 24.45 14.23 60.22
C GLU A 66 25.17 14.05 58.85
N GLY A 67 26.32 14.64 58.52
CA GLY A 67 27.06 15.70 59.21
C GLY A 67 28.55 15.78 58.78
N VAL A 68 28.93 16.87 58.09
CA VAL A 68 30.21 17.61 58.30
C VAL A 68 31.56 16.93 57.88
N VAL A 69 32.13 17.45 56.77
CA VAL A 69 33.54 17.97 56.63
C VAL A 69 34.72 17.12 56.09
N ASP A 70 35.70 17.87 55.53
CA ASP A 70 37.08 17.60 55.05
C ASP A 70 37.33 16.75 53.78
N ASP A 71 38.42 16.96 53.01
CA ASP A 71 39.02 18.20 52.41
C ASP A 71 40.14 17.78 51.40
N ASP A 72 40.99 18.73 50.97
CA ASP A 72 42.19 18.62 50.10
C ASP A 72 41.93 18.24 48.61
N ASP A 73 42.19 19.09 47.60
CA ASP A 73 43.47 19.67 47.10
C ASP A 73 44.45 18.61 46.53
N ASP A 74 45.03 18.74 45.33
CA ASP A 74 45.92 19.84 44.96
C ASP A 74 46.13 20.04 43.43
N ASP A 75 45.75 21.24 42.94
CA ASP A 75 46.55 22.21 42.13
C ASP A 75 47.14 21.93 40.70
N ASN A 76 47.32 23.06 39.99
CA ASN A 76 48.15 23.39 38.82
C ASN A 76 47.72 23.09 37.36
N ASN A 77 48.05 23.93 36.34
CA ASN A 77 48.11 25.41 36.11
C ASN A 77 48.91 25.66 34.79
N ILE A 78 48.73 26.70 33.97
CA ILE A 78 47.58 27.58 33.67
C ILE A 78 47.88 28.34 32.33
N ALA A 79 46.90 28.57 31.44
CA ALA A 79 47.03 29.53 30.33
C ALA A 79 45.68 29.98 29.72
N ILE A 80 45.45 31.29 29.64
CA ILE A 80 44.36 32.05 28.98
C ILE A 80 45.04 33.22 28.20
N PRO A 81 44.40 34.28 27.61
CA PRO A 81 43.00 34.76 27.56
C PRO A 81 42.52 35.01 26.08
N ALA A 82 41.52 35.81 25.68
CA ALA A 82 40.69 36.83 26.34
C ALA A 82 39.35 37.16 25.62
N ASN A 83 38.33 37.56 26.40
CA ASN A 83 37.42 38.74 26.26
C ASN A 83 36.52 38.93 24.99
N GLU A 84 35.40 39.68 25.00
CA GLU A 84 34.70 40.56 25.98
C GLU A 84 33.16 40.44 25.77
N PHE A 85 32.28 40.39 26.79
CA PHE A 85 31.42 41.47 27.38
C PHE A 85 30.46 42.23 26.41
N THR A 86 29.28 42.79 26.78
CA THR A 86 28.60 43.19 28.04
C THR A 86 27.07 42.92 27.92
N VAL A 87 26.31 42.40 28.91
CA VAL A 87 25.66 43.05 30.09
C VAL A 87 24.53 44.05 29.77
N ASP A 88 23.29 43.79 30.25
CA ASP A 88 22.62 44.62 31.29
C ASP A 88 21.40 43.93 31.99
N ASN A 89 20.85 44.52 33.07
CA ASN A 89 20.03 43.85 34.09
C ASN A 89 18.61 44.41 34.38
N ALA A 90 17.63 43.49 34.57
CA ALA A 90 16.56 43.49 35.58
C ALA A 90 15.56 44.70 35.65
N PRO A 91 14.65 44.80 36.66
CA PRO A 91 13.84 43.80 37.38
C PRO A 91 12.30 44.06 37.22
N LEU A 92 11.42 43.32 37.93
CA LEU A 92 10.12 43.73 38.52
C LEU A 92 9.49 42.52 39.32
N PRO A 93 8.45 42.66 40.18
CA PRO A 93 8.54 42.13 41.55
C PRO A 93 7.41 41.14 41.99
N GLN A 94 7.39 40.82 43.28
CA GLN A 94 6.49 39.84 43.93
C GLN A 94 5.21 40.44 44.58
N ASP A 95 4.28 39.52 44.86
CA ASP A 95 3.38 39.42 46.04
C ASP A 95 1.90 39.88 46.07
N ALA A 96 1.14 39.00 46.76
CA ALA A 96 -0.11 39.16 47.52
C ALA A 96 -1.50 39.37 46.84
N GLY A 97 -2.49 38.52 47.21
CA GLY A 97 -3.89 38.99 47.39
C GLY A 97 -5.10 38.07 47.10
N THR A 98 -5.50 37.22 48.05
CA THR A 98 -6.93 36.85 48.38
C THR A 98 -7.96 36.46 47.29
N SER A 99 -8.12 35.13 47.10
CA SER A 99 -9.39 34.33 47.24
C SER A 99 -10.78 34.85 46.82
N LEU A 100 -11.53 34.05 46.01
CA LEU A 100 -12.95 33.70 46.29
C LEU A 100 -13.51 32.50 45.47
N GLN A 101 -13.74 31.36 46.16
CA GLN A 101 -14.75 30.28 46.00
C GLN A 101 -15.26 29.69 44.64
N ARG A 102 -15.44 28.34 44.69
CA ARG A 102 -16.48 27.46 44.06
C ARG A 102 -16.22 26.72 42.71
N SER A 103 -15.64 25.51 42.88
CA SER A 103 -16.16 24.19 42.42
C SER A 103 -16.16 23.81 40.91
N PRO A 104 -16.08 22.49 40.56
CA PRO A 104 -15.48 22.04 39.30
C PRO A 104 -16.42 21.36 38.28
N SER A 105 -15.92 21.10 37.07
CA SER A 105 -16.44 20.07 36.13
C SER A 105 -15.33 19.58 35.18
N LEU A 106 -15.51 18.41 34.56
CA LEU A 106 -14.51 17.73 33.72
C LEU A 106 -14.54 18.20 32.26
N VAL A 107 -13.38 18.29 31.62
CA VAL A 107 -13.21 18.13 30.15
C VAL A 107 -11.87 17.41 29.87
N HIS A 108 -11.82 16.52 28.88
CA HIS A 108 -10.57 15.92 28.38
C HIS A 108 -9.66 16.96 27.71
N HIS A 109 -8.33 16.81 27.81
CA HIS A 109 -7.40 17.55 26.97
C HIS A 109 -7.39 16.98 25.54
N HIS A 110 -8.11 17.64 24.64
CA HIS A 110 -7.62 17.86 23.29
C HIS A 110 -6.47 18.86 23.34
N HIS A 111 -5.36 18.59 22.66
CA HIS A 111 -4.35 19.61 22.36
C HIS A 111 -4.52 20.10 20.91
N GLN A 112 -5.13 21.29 20.77
CA GLN A 112 -4.90 22.13 19.61
C GLN A 112 -3.54 22.81 19.76
N HIS A 113 -2.80 22.95 18.66
CA HIS A 113 -1.81 24.03 18.52
C HIS A 113 -1.84 24.55 17.08
N HIS A 114 -2.16 25.84 16.93
CA HIS A 114 -2.03 26.55 15.67
C HIS A 114 -1.79 28.05 15.92
N GLN A 115 -1.23 28.72 14.90
CA GLN A 115 -1.01 30.17 14.80
C GLN A 115 -0.09 30.85 15.84
N ARG A 116 1.14 31.14 15.39
CA ARG A 116 1.64 32.52 15.32
C ARG A 116 2.38 32.76 13.99
N GLN A 117 2.06 33.86 13.31
CA GLN A 117 2.89 34.47 12.25
C GLN A 117 2.94 35.97 12.53
N GLN A 118 4.13 36.57 12.63
CA GLN A 118 4.34 38.01 12.44
C GLN A 118 5.77 38.30 11.94
N HIS A 119 5.86 38.70 10.66
CA HIS A 119 6.93 39.42 9.96
C HIS A 119 8.40 38.88 9.93
N PRO A 120 9.17 39.23 8.87
CA PRO A 120 10.46 38.60 8.59
C PRO A 120 11.68 39.41 9.08
N HIS A 121 12.70 38.72 9.61
CA HIS A 121 14.07 38.65 9.05
C HIS A 121 15.03 37.87 9.99
N LYS A 122 16.02 37.18 9.41
CA LYS A 122 17.28 36.72 10.05
C LYS A 122 17.26 35.73 11.24
N HIS A 123 16.19 34.97 11.48
CA HIS A 123 16.16 33.93 12.54
C HIS A 123 15.79 32.50 12.07
N HIS A 124 15.87 32.19 10.78
CA HIS A 124 15.27 30.95 10.27
C HIS A 124 16.02 29.66 10.65
N ASP A 125 17.35 29.69 10.72
CA ASP A 125 18.16 28.46 10.81
C ASP A 125 17.99 27.67 12.13
N HIS A 126 17.72 28.36 13.25
CA HIS A 126 17.60 27.69 14.56
C HIS A 126 16.26 26.97 14.80
N HIS A 127 15.18 27.38 14.14
CA HIS A 127 13.87 26.72 14.31
C HIS A 127 13.81 25.40 13.54
N THR A 128 14.28 25.38 12.30
CA THR A 128 14.27 24.17 11.45
C THR A 128 15.12 23.05 12.06
N ILE A 129 16.31 23.38 12.58
CA ILE A 129 17.18 22.41 13.27
C ILE A 129 16.52 21.82 14.53
N ALA A 130 15.70 22.59 15.24
CA ALA A 130 14.98 22.11 16.42
C ALA A 130 13.84 21.13 16.06
N GLU A 131 13.13 21.38 14.97
CA GLU A 131 12.07 20.48 14.46
C GLU A 131 12.64 19.20 13.85
N GLU A 132 13.73 19.29 13.07
CA GLU A 132 14.48 18.12 12.58
C GLU A 132 15.09 17.31 13.72
N GLY A 133 15.62 17.97 14.76
CA GLY A 133 16.17 17.30 15.95
C GLY A 133 15.10 16.58 16.78
N LEU A 134 13.86 17.08 16.80
CA LEU A 134 12.73 16.41 17.44
C LEU A 134 12.31 15.17 16.62
N LEU A 135 12.16 15.32 15.30
CA LEU A 135 11.85 14.21 14.39
C LEU A 135 12.92 13.10 14.44
N LEU A 136 14.21 13.47 14.52
CA LEU A 136 15.32 12.54 14.71
C LEU A 136 15.13 11.71 15.98
N LYS A 137 14.85 12.37 17.10
CA LYS A 137 14.67 11.70 18.40
C LYS A 137 13.49 10.75 18.39
N ASP A 138 12.33 11.18 17.88
CA ASP A 138 11.10 10.38 17.93
C ASP A 138 11.14 9.19 16.96
N GLU A 139 11.72 9.35 15.78
CA GLU A 139 11.89 8.25 14.82
C GLU A 139 12.97 7.26 15.28
N LEU A 140 14.06 7.73 15.91
CA LEU A 140 15.12 6.89 16.49
C LEU A 140 14.62 6.08 17.70
N LEU A 141 13.92 6.72 18.64
CA LEU A 141 13.34 6.03 19.79
C LEU A 141 12.38 4.94 19.35
N ALA A 142 11.54 5.22 18.34
CA ALA A 142 10.60 4.25 17.81
C ALA A 142 11.27 3.12 17.00
N MET A 143 12.39 3.39 16.32
CA MET A 143 13.21 2.34 15.69
C MET A 143 13.84 1.41 16.74
N ILE A 144 14.37 1.97 17.82
CA ILE A 144 15.02 1.21 18.90
C ILE A 144 13.98 0.40 19.69
N SER A 145 12.82 0.99 20.02
CA SER A 145 11.75 0.31 20.76
C SER A 145 11.14 -0.85 19.98
N LEU A 146 11.19 -0.81 18.63
CA LEU A 146 10.78 -1.90 17.76
C LEU A 146 11.92 -2.92 17.54
N ALA A 147 13.16 -2.47 17.38
CA ALA A 147 14.31 -3.35 17.15
C ALA A 147 14.60 -4.25 18.35
N ILE A 148 14.74 -3.71 19.57
CA ILE A 148 15.18 -4.48 20.74
C ILE A 148 14.28 -5.71 21.02
N PRO A 149 12.93 -5.61 21.06
CA PRO A 149 12.07 -6.78 21.26
C PRO A 149 12.11 -7.78 20.10
N VAL A 150 12.33 -7.32 18.87
CA VAL A 150 12.45 -8.19 17.69
C VAL A 150 13.76 -8.97 17.71
N ILE A 151 14.89 -8.32 18.06
CA ILE A 151 16.19 -8.98 18.29
C ILE A 151 16.05 -10.03 19.41
N ALA A 152 15.46 -9.66 20.55
CA ALA A 152 15.23 -10.58 21.66
C ALA A 152 14.35 -11.78 21.27
N THR A 153 13.32 -11.56 20.44
CA THR A 153 12.48 -12.64 19.90
C THR A 153 13.29 -13.57 19.00
N TYR A 154 14.08 -13.04 18.06
CA TYR A 154 14.89 -13.88 17.17
C TYR A 154 15.97 -14.68 17.92
N LEU A 155 16.63 -14.09 18.93
CA LEU A 155 17.55 -14.83 19.81
C LEU A 155 16.85 -15.97 20.56
N LEU A 156 15.62 -15.75 21.04
CA LEU A 156 14.79 -16.80 21.66
C LEU A 156 14.32 -17.87 20.66
N GLU A 157 14.16 -17.55 19.37
CA GLU A 157 13.74 -18.51 18.33
C GLU A 157 14.86 -19.46 17.87
N VAL A 158 16.12 -19.05 18.04
CA VAL A 158 17.32 -19.86 17.76
C VAL A 158 17.59 -20.89 18.88
N ILE A 159 17.42 -20.49 20.15
CA ILE A 159 17.72 -21.31 21.33
C ILE A 159 17.11 -22.74 21.27
N PRO A 160 15.85 -22.96 20.85
CA PRO A 160 15.27 -24.30 20.79
C PRO A 160 16.03 -25.27 19.87
N SER A 161 16.61 -24.80 18.76
CA SER A 161 17.42 -25.64 17.87
C SER A 161 18.72 -26.10 18.55
N ILE A 162 19.37 -25.20 19.31
CA ILE A 162 20.55 -25.53 20.13
C ILE A 162 20.16 -26.55 21.21
N ILE A 163 19.05 -26.34 21.90
CA ILE A 163 18.54 -27.26 22.93
C ILE A 163 18.26 -28.65 22.35
N THR A 164 17.65 -28.74 21.17
CA THR A 164 17.39 -30.03 20.49
C THR A 164 18.69 -30.81 20.25
N ILE A 165 19.73 -30.17 19.71
CA ILE A 165 21.04 -30.82 19.46
C ILE A 165 21.73 -31.20 20.79
N VAL A 166 21.74 -30.30 21.79
CA VAL A 166 22.34 -30.55 23.11
C VAL A 166 21.64 -31.66 23.89
N LEU A 167 20.33 -31.86 23.70
CA LEU A 167 19.59 -32.97 24.32
C LEU A 167 19.94 -34.32 23.69
N VAL A 168 20.10 -34.38 22.36
CA VAL A 168 20.55 -35.61 21.67
C VAL A 168 21.98 -35.95 22.07
N GLY A 169 22.91 -34.99 21.99
CA GLY A 169 24.32 -35.18 22.35
C GLY A 169 24.62 -35.37 23.84
N ARG A 170 23.59 -35.36 24.71
CA ARG A 170 23.70 -35.67 26.15
C ARG A 170 22.84 -36.87 26.58
N MET A 171 22.29 -37.62 25.63
CA MET A 171 21.47 -38.79 25.95
C MET A 171 22.34 -39.90 26.53
N THR A 172 22.35 -40.05 27.86
CA THR A 172 23.06 -41.13 28.54
C THR A 172 22.44 -42.49 28.21
N THR A 173 23.27 -43.44 27.80
CA THR A 173 22.92 -44.84 27.52
C THR A 173 22.50 -45.59 28.78
N ASN A 174 21.26 -45.35 29.23
CA ASN A 174 20.66 -45.95 30.43
C ASN A 174 20.24 -47.43 30.24
N ASN A 175 21.15 -48.25 29.71
CA ASN A 175 21.11 -49.71 29.75
C ASN A 175 22.56 -50.20 29.97
N GLY A 176 22.79 -50.95 31.04
CA GLY A 176 24.13 -51.42 31.42
C GLY A 176 24.61 -52.63 30.60
N SER A 177 24.72 -52.49 29.28
CA SER A 177 25.35 -53.45 28.37
C SER A 177 26.81 -53.06 28.12
N THR A 178 27.74 -54.01 28.27
CA THR A 178 29.18 -53.78 28.06
C THR A 178 29.54 -53.92 26.57
N THR A 179 29.23 -52.88 25.79
CA THR A 179 29.42 -52.78 24.33
C THR A 179 29.83 -51.35 23.94
N ASP A 180 30.80 -50.80 24.68
CA ASP A 180 31.15 -49.37 24.66
C ASP A 180 31.39 -48.78 23.25
N ASP A 181 31.96 -49.57 22.31
CA ASP A 181 32.21 -49.14 20.92
C ASP A 181 30.94 -49.03 20.04
N GLU A 182 29.94 -49.91 20.21
CA GLU A 182 28.71 -49.88 19.39
C GLU A 182 27.69 -48.86 19.90
N ASP A 183 27.60 -48.68 21.22
CA ASP A 183 26.69 -47.73 21.85
C ASP A 183 27.15 -46.27 21.61
N ASP A 184 28.46 -45.99 21.61
CA ASP A 184 29.00 -44.65 21.30
C ASP A 184 28.90 -44.33 19.79
N ALA A 185 29.13 -45.31 18.92
CA ALA A 185 28.95 -45.16 17.47
C ALA A 185 27.49 -44.83 17.08
N ASN A 186 26.51 -45.48 17.73
CA ASN A 186 25.09 -45.13 17.53
C ASN A 186 24.75 -43.75 18.11
N SER A 187 25.31 -43.39 19.26
CA SER A 187 25.11 -42.08 19.89
C SER A 187 25.62 -40.93 18.99
N LYS A 188 26.80 -41.10 18.38
CA LYS A 188 27.33 -40.17 17.38
C LYS A 188 26.45 -40.12 16.12
N LEU A 189 26.05 -41.27 15.57
CA LEU A 189 25.17 -41.33 14.39
C LEU A 189 23.83 -40.61 14.61
N HIS A 190 23.25 -40.68 15.81
CA HIS A 190 22.03 -39.95 16.15
C HIS A 190 22.24 -38.44 16.29
N LEU A 191 23.38 -38.00 16.83
CA LEU A 191 23.74 -36.59 16.90
C LEU A 191 23.95 -35.98 15.50
N ASP A 192 24.75 -36.66 14.66
CA ASP A 192 25.03 -36.24 13.28
C ASP A 192 23.73 -36.19 12.45
N ALA A 193 22.86 -37.19 12.60
CA ALA A 193 21.55 -37.23 11.94
C ALA A 193 20.62 -36.10 12.41
N ALA A 194 20.59 -35.79 13.70
CA ALA A 194 19.76 -34.71 14.24
C ALA A 194 20.24 -33.32 13.78
N ALA A 195 21.55 -33.09 13.73
CA ALA A 195 22.12 -31.84 13.22
C ALA A 195 21.79 -31.65 11.72
N LEU A 196 22.00 -32.69 10.91
CA LEU A 196 21.69 -32.70 9.48
C LEU A 196 20.19 -32.52 9.20
N ALA A 197 19.32 -33.13 10.01
CA ALA A 197 17.87 -32.97 9.93
C ALA A 197 17.44 -31.52 10.23
N VAL A 198 17.99 -30.90 11.27
CA VAL A 198 17.71 -29.50 11.63
C VAL A 198 18.19 -28.55 10.51
N MET A 199 19.38 -28.79 9.94
CA MET A 199 19.91 -28.04 8.79
C MET A 199 18.94 -28.12 7.58
N TYR A 200 18.60 -29.32 7.14
CA TYR A 200 17.69 -29.53 5.99
C TYR A 200 16.30 -28.94 6.23
N PHE A 201 15.75 -29.10 7.44
CA PHE A 201 14.47 -28.52 7.85
C PHE A 201 14.50 -26.98 7.88
N ASN A 202 15.60 -26.36 8.27
CA ASN A 202 15.75 -24.90 8.27
C ASN A 202 15.77 -24.34 6.84
N ILE A 203 16.49 -24.99 5.91
CA ILE A 203 16.59 -24.55 4.51
C ILE A 203 15.27 -24.80 3.77
N VAL A 204 14.76 -26.03 3.78
CA VAL A 204 13.60 -26.42 2.96
C VAL A 204 12.28 -25.99 3.59
N GLY A 205 12.16 -26.09 4.92
CA GLY A 205 10.97 -25.68 5.66
C GLY A 205 10.96 -24.20 6.02
N ILE A 206 11.84 -23.82 6.96
CA ILE A 206 11.78 -22.51 7.62
C ILE A 206 12.02 -21.34 6.65
N ALA A 207 13.13 -21.35 5.91
CA ALA A 207 13.48 -20.26 4.99
C ALA A 207 12.41 -20.07 3.89
N THR A 208 11.85 -21.17 3.38
CA THR A 208 10.76 -21.16 2.39
C THR A 208 9.52 -20.42 2.91
N GLY A 209 9.01 -20.82 4.08
CA GLY A 209 7.79 -20.22 4.64
C GLY A 209 7.98 -18.78 5.12
N LEU A 210 9.02 -18.52 5.91
CA LEU A 210 9.34 -17.16 6.41
C LEU A 210 9.58 -16.21 5.23
N GLY A 211 10.31 -16.65 4.21
CA GLY A 211 10.61 -15.83 3.03
C GLY A 211 9.37 -15.50 2.19
N LEU A 212 8.47 -16.46 1.98
CA LEU A 212 7.15 -16.20 1.37
C LEU A 212 6.33 -15.19 2.20
N LEU A 213 6.40 -15.29 3.53
CA LEU A 213 5.70 -14.38 4.45
C LEU A 213 6.29 -12.96 4.49
N THR A 214 7.49 -12.71 3.96
CA THR A 214 7.99 -11.32 3.77
C THR A 214 7.19 -10.49 2.77
N ALA A 215 6.22 -11.08 2.05
CA ALA A 215 5.19 -10.31 1.37
C ALA A 215 4.35 -9.47 2.35
N LEU A 216 4.14 -9.93 3.59
CA LEU A 216 3.43 -9.19 4.64
C LEU A 216 4.26 -8.02 5.18
N ASP A 217 5.60 -8.11 5.19
CA ASP A 217 6.47 -6.98 5.54
C ASP A 217 6.18 -5.75 4.65
N THR A 218 6.04 -5.96 3.34
CA THR A 218 5.63 -4.92 2.40
C THR A 218 4.16 -4.51 2.61
N LEU A 219 3.26 -5.50 2.61
CA LEU A 219 1.82 -5.27 2.44
C LEU A 219 1.13 -4.77 3.71
N CYS A 220 1.46 -5.34 4.88
CA CYS A 220 0.85 -4.94 6.15
C CYS A 220 1.41 -3.61 6.67
N ALA A 221 2.71 -3.33 6.52
CA ALA A 221 3.26 -2.01 6.86
C ALA A 221 2.67 -0.91 5.96
N SER A 222 2.65 -1.12 4.64
CA SER A 222 2.00 -0.17 3.71
C SER A 222 0.52 0.07 4.09
N ALA A 223 -0.23 -1.00 4.42
CA ALA A 223 -1.65 -0.89 4.77
C ALA A 223 -1.89 -0.25 6.15
N HIS A 224 -1.02 -0.48 7.13
CA HIS A 224 -1.08 0.18 8.43
C HIS A 224 -0.81 1.68 8.30
N GLY A 225 0.26 2.06 7.58
CA GLY A 225 0.58 3.45 7.27
C GLY A 225 -0.54 4.19 6.55
N ALA A 226 -1.26 3.51 5.65
CA ALA A 226 -2.43 4.05 4.96
C ALA A 226 -3.75 3.93 5.76
N ASN A 227 -3.70 3.57 7.04
CA ASN A 227 -4.82 3.36 7.96
C ASN A 227 -5.94 2.42 7.43
N GLN A 228 -5.56 1.25 6.91
CA GLN A 228 -6.47 0.29 6.26
C GLN A 228 -6.42 -1.11 6.89
N PRO A 229 -6.84 -1.28 8.16
CA PRO A 229 -6.74 -2.54 8.91
C PRO A 229 -7.47 -3.72 8.26
N THR A 230 -8.62 -3.49 7.62
CA THR A 230 -9.37 -4.54 6.89
C THR A 230 -8.54 -5.15 5.74
N LYS A 231 -7.66 -4.38 5.10
CA LYS A 231 -6.75 -4.91 4.06
C LYS A 231 -5.62 -5.74 4.66
N MET A 232 -5.16 -5.41 5.87
CA MET A 232 -4.22 -6.25 6.61
C MET A 232 -4.87 -7.63 6.89
N GLY A 233 -6.18 -7.66 7.18
CA GLY A 233 -6.98 -8.89 7.24
C GLY A 233 -7.09 -9.64 5.92
N GLN A 234 -7.40 -8.95 4.80
CA GLN A 234 -7.39 -9.57 3.47
C GLN A 234 -6.02 -10.19 3.11
N TYR A 235 -4.92 -9.48 3.41
CA TYR A 235 -3.56 -9.98 3.16
C TYR A 235 -3.19 -11.16 4.08
N LEU A 236 -3.62 -11.16 5.35
CA LEU A 236 -3.46 -12.30 6.25
C LEU A 236 -4.22 -13.54 5.74
N LEU A 237 -5.46 -13.38 5.28
CA LEU A 237 -6.23 -14.49 4.70
C LEU A 237 -5.58 -15.02 3.40
N THR A 238 -5.07 -14.13 2.56
CA THR A 238 -4.31 -14.49 1.35
C THR A 238 -3.04 -15.27 1.72
N SER A 239 -2.29 -14.82 2.73
CA SER A 239 -1.05 -15.47 3.16
C SER A 239 -1.32 -16.85 3.76
N ILE A 240 -2.36 -17.00 4.60
CA ILE A 240 -2.74 -18.29 5.17
C ILE A 240 -3.12 -19.28 4.05
N PHE A 241 -3.89 -18.86 3.04
CA PHE A 241 -4.23 -19.70 1.89
C PHE A 241 -2.98 -20.16 1.11
N VAL A 242 -2.06 -19.23 0.82
CA VAL A 242 -0.78 -19.56 0.16
C VAL A 242 0.10 -20.46 1.04
N MET A 243 0.10 -20.27 2.36
CA MET A 243 0.85 -21.12 3.31
C MET A 243 0.31 -22.55 3.38
N VAL A 244 -1.00 -22.77 3.24
CA VAL A 244 -1.57 -24.13 3.13
C VAL A 244 -1.11 -24.84 1.86
N ILE A 245 -1.08 -24.16 0.71
CA ILE A 245 -0.54 -24.72 -0.53
C ILE A 245 0.98 -24.98 -0.41
N THR A 246 1.70 -24.04 0.21
CA THR A 246 3.14 -24.16 0.48
C THR A 246 3.44 -25.36 1.38
N LEU A 247 2.64 -25.59 2.42
CA LEU A 247 2.75 -26.73 3.32
C LEU A 247 2.62 -28.06 2.59
N CYS A 248 1.73 -28.19 1.60
CA CYS A 248 1.63 -29.41 0.80
C CYS A 248 2.92 -29.69 0.00
N VAL A 249 3.52 -28.67 -0.62
CA VAL A 249 4.75 -28.80 -1.42
C VAL A 249 5.96 -29.06 -0.53
N VAL A 250 6.16 -28.22 0.49
CA VAL A 250 7.27 -28.32 1.46
C VAL A 250 7.17 -29.63 2.25
N GLY A 251 5.98 -30.00 2.72
CA GLY A 251 5.74 -31.27 3.42
C GLY A 251 6.06 -32.48 2.55
N MET A 252 5.71 -32.46 1.26
CA MET A 252 6.09 -33.54 0.33
C MET A 252 7.62 -33.65 0.16
N VAL A 253 8.34 -32.52 0.08
CA VAL A 253 9.82 -32.53 -0.06
C VAL A 253 10.51 -32.96 1.23
N LEU A 254 9.98 -32.55 2.39
CA LEU A 254 10.51 -32.94 3.71
C LEU A 254 10.21 -34.41 4.06
N TYR A 255 9.07 -34.96 3.63
CA TYR A 255 8.79 -36.39 3.79
C TYR A 255 9.80 -37.28 3.03
N HIS A 256 10.30 -36.81 1.89
CA HIS A 256 11.35 -37.48 1.12
C HIS A 256 12.78 -37.05 1.52
N THR A 257 12.99 -36.55 2.74
CA THR A 257 14.33 -36.14 3.25
C THR A 257 15.35 -37.27 3.13
N SER A 258 14.98 -38.51 3.47
CA SER A 258 15.89 -39.66 3.35
C SER A 258 16.39 -39.84 1.92
N ASP A 259 15.49 -39.84 0.93
CA ASP A 259 15.85 -40.04 -0.48
C ASP A 259 16.65 -38.85 -1.04
N ALA A 260 16.32 -37.63 -0.63
CA ALA A 260 17.05 -36.42 -1.00
C ALA A 260 18.49 -36.42 -0.46
N LEU A 261 18.70 -36.82 0.79
CA LEU A 261 20.03 -36.93 1.41
C LEU A 261 20.87 -38.04 0.77
N VAL A 262 20.26 -39.18 0.43
CA VAL A 262 20.94 -40.24 -0.36
C VAL A 262 21.31 -39.74 -1.77
N LEU A 263 20.47 -38.93 -2.41
CA LEU A 263 20.78 -38.32 -3.71
C LEU A 263 21.97 -37.34 -3.65
N PHE A 264 22.20 -36.69 -2.50
CA PHE A 264 23.40 -35.89 -2.24
C PHE A 264 24.65 -36.74 -1.88
N GLY A 265 24.56 -38.07 -1.91
CA GLY A 265 25.68 -38.99 -1.70
C GLY A 265 25.93 -39.39 -0.25
N LEU A 266 25.02 -39.07 0.67
CA LEU A 266 25.15 -39.43 2.10
C LEU A 266 24.82 -40.92 2.33
N SER A 267 25.33 -41.49 3.43
CA SER A 267 25.11 -42.89 3.77
C SER A 267 23.64 -43.17 4.11
N GLN A 268 23.13 -44.32 3.68
CA GLN A 268 21.72 -44.72 3.86
C GLN A 268 21.26 -44.68 5.33
N SER A 269 22.14 -45.01 6.28
CA SER A 269 21.85 -44.99 7.72
C SER A 269 21.73 -43.57 8.27
N LEU A 270 22.63 -42.65 7.89
CA LEU A 270 22.59 -41.24 8.28
C LEU A 270 21.36 -40.55 7.67
N ALA A 271 21.14 -40.74 6.37
CA ALA A 271 20.01 -40.18 5.64
C ALA A 271 18.65 -40.67 6.17
N SER A 272 18.52 -41.98 6.46
CA SER A 272 17.30 -42.55 7.02
C SER A 272 17.00 -42.02 8.43
N ASN A 273 18.00 -41.92 9.30
CA ASN A 273 17.83 -41.34 10.63
C ASN A 273 17.45 -39.85 10.56
N ALA A 274 18.10 -39.07 9.70
CA ALA A 274 17.77 -37.66 9.51
C ALA A 274 16.35 -37.48 8.95
N GLY A 275 15.92 -38.34 8.02
CA GLY A 275 14.54 -38.34 7.50
C GLY A 275 13.49 -38.58 8.59
N ILE A 276 13.67 -39.63 9.41
CA ILE A 276 12.78 -39.92 10.55
C ILE A 276 12.73 -38.74 11.53
N PHE A 277 13.86 -38.08 11.79
CA PHE A 277 13.89 -36.90 12.67
C PHE A 277 13.10 -35.72 12.09
N VAL A 278 13.18 -35.49 10.76
CA VAL A 278 12.36 -34.49 10.05
C VAL A 278 10.87 -34.82 10.12
N ASP A 279 10.46 -36.10 9.98
CA ASP A 279 9.05 -36.50 10.08
C ASP A 279 8.43 -36.14 11.45
N TYR A 280 9.18 -36.25 12.54
CA TYR A 280 8.74 -35.80 13.87
C TYR A 280 8.72 -34.26 14.03
N MET A 281 9.47 -33.52 13.20
CA MET A 281 9.47 -32.05 13.18
C MET A 281 8.40 -31.44 12.26
N LEU A 282 7.97 -32.17 11.22
CA LEU A 282 7.04 -31.73 10.18
C LEU A 282 5.69 -31.19 10.73
N PRO A 283 5.04 -31.80 11.75
CA PRO A 283 3.78 -31.29 12.31
C PRO A 283 3.88 -29.90 12.97
N GLY A 284 5.10 -29.40 13.27
CA GLY A 284 5.30 -28.06 13.79
C GLY A 284 5.15 -26.95 12.72
N ILE A 285 5.45 -27.23 11.46
CA ILE A 285 5.51 -26.25 10.36
C ILE A 285 4.23 -25.39 10.21
N PRO A 286 3.00 -25.94 10.23
CA PRO A 286 1.78 -25.16 10.07
C PRO A 286 1.64 -24.06 11.14
N PHE A 287 2.11 -24.35 12.36
CA PHE A 287 2.04 -23.45 13.50
C PHE A 287 3.10 -22.35 13.42
N ILE A 288 4.29 -22.66 12.88
CA ILE A 288 5.33 -21.64 12.61
C ILE A 288 4.83 -20.66 11.54
N TYR A 289 4.25 -21.15 10.44
CA TYR A 289 3.75 -20.30 9.37
C TYR A 289 2.57 -19.42 9.84
N ALA A 290 1.66 -19.98 10.64
CA ALA A 290 0.54 -19.24 11.22
C ALA A 290 0.99 -18.23 12.29
N TYR A 291 2.00 -18.58 13.10
CA TYR A 291 2.64 -17.67 14.04
C TYR A 291 3.30 -16.49 13.31
N GLU A 292 4.15 -16.75 12.32
CA GLU A 292 4.91 -15.72 11.61
C GLU A 292 3.98 -14.74 10.87
N ALA A 293 2.87 -15.24 10.30
CA ALA A 293 1.85 -14.37 9.69
C ALA A 293 1.20 -13.39 10.69
N LEU A 294 0.90 -13.84 11.91
CA LEU A 294 0.35 -12.99 12.99
C LEU A 294 1.42 -12.09 13.65
N ARG A 295 2.66 -12.58 13.74
CA ARG A 295 3.83 -11.80 14.16
C ARG A 295 4.02 -10.60 13.24
N LYS A 296 4.06 -10.81 11.92
CA LYS A 296 4.19 -9.76 10.90
C LYS A 296 3.06 -8.74 10.98
N LEU A 297 1.82 -9.20 11.22
CA LEU A 297 0.66 -8.34 11.43
C LEU A 297 0.79 -7.46 12.68
N SER A 298 1.36 -7.98 13.77
CA SER A 298 1.64 -7.23 15.00
C SER A 298 2.80 -6.24 14.81
N GLN A 299 3.91 -6.72 14.27
CA GLN A 299 5.12 -5.95 13.95
C GLN A 299 4.83 -4.70 13.13
N ALA A 300 3.98 -4.80 12.09
CA ALA A 300 3.59 -3.66 11.24
C ALA A 300 3.05 -2.45 12.04
N ARG A 301 2.44 -2.68 13.22
CA ARG A 301 1.90 -1.65 14.11
C ARG A 301 2.88 -1.14 15.16
N ASN A 302 4.13 -1.58 15.11
CA ASN A 302 5.13 -1.48 16.18
C ASN A 302 4.77 -2.31 17.45
N GLU A 303 3.82 -3.24 17.37
CA GLU A 303 3.38 -4.05 18.52
C GLU A 303 4.18 -5.35 18.64
N THR A 304 5.05 -5.43 19.65
CA THR A 304 5.99 -6.56 19.82
C THR A 304 5.66 -7.51 20.96
N THR A 305 4.87 -7.12 21.96
CA THR A 305 4.63 -7.92 23.17
C THR A 305 4.12 -9.34 22.90
N PRO A 306 3.15 -9.58 21.97
CA PRO A 306 2.62 -10.93 21.73
C PRO A 306 3.65 -11.93 21.20
N MET A 307 4.66 -11.49 20.43
CA MET A 307 5.65 -12.39 19.83
C MET A 307 6.78 -12.76 20.80
N VAL A 308 7.18 -11.85 21.68
CA VAL A 308 8.15 -12.12 22.76
C VAL A 308 7.60 -13.19 23.70
N LEU A 309 6.32 -13.07 24.10
CA LEU A 309 5.65 -14.06 24.95
C LEU A 309 5.57 -15.45 24.28
N ALA A 310 5.28 -15.49 22.97
CA ALA A 310 5.25 -16.73 22.20
C ALA A 310 6.64 -17.40 22.14
N ALA A 311 7.72 -16.63 21.92
CA ALA A 311 9.08 -17.16 21.86
C ALA A 311 9.58 -17.65 23.24
N VAL A 312 9.32 -16.91 24.33
CA VAL A 312 9.66 -17.35 25.70
C VAL A 312 8.96 -18.67 26.05
N LEU A 313 7.66 -18.77 25.77
CA LEU A 313 6.91 -20.01 26.05
C LEU A 313 7.31 -21.16 25.12
N SER A 314 7.70 -20.89 23.88
CA SER A 314 8.29 -21.88 22.95
C SER A 314 9.56 -22.51 23.53
N VAL A 315 10.50 -21.68 24.02
CA VAL A 315 11.75 -22.13 24.66
C VAL A 315 11.46 -23.00 25.89
N LEU A 316 10.56 -22.55 26.76
CA LEU A 316 10.20 -23.28 27.99
C LEU A 316 9.53 -24.63 27.69
N VAL A 317 8.61 -24.68 26.72
CA VAL A 317 7.96 -25.93 26.29
C VAL A 317 8.98 -26.88 25.65
N ASN A 318 9.85 -26.40 24.75
CA ASN A 318 10.88 -27.22 24.13
C ASN A 318 11.87 -27.78 25.15
N ALA A 319 12.37 -26.95 26.07
CA ALA A 319 13.32 -27.37 27.10
C ALA A 319 12.71 -28.39 28.07
N GLY A 320 11.52 -28.08 28.61
CA GLY A 320 10.85 -28.93 29.60
C GLY A 320 10.36 -30.26 29.01
N SER A 321 9.71 -30.23 27.84
CA SER A 321 9.27 -31.46 27.17
C SER A 321 10.45 -32.25 26.61
N GLY A 322 11.48 -31.61 26.06
CA GLY A 322 12.67 -32.28 25.54
C GLY A 322 13.44 -33.04 26.61
N TYR A 323 13.72 -32.40 27.75
CA TYR A 323 14.36 -33.07 28.88
C TYR A 323 13.53 -34.27 29.38
N TYR A 324 12.20 -34.15 29.43
CA TYR A 324 11.32 -35.25 29.85
C TYR A 324 11.26 -36.39 28.83
N LEU A 325 11.00 -36.08 27.55
CA LEU A 325 10.78 -37.07 26.50
C LEU A 325 12.06 -37.87 26.19
N VAL A 326 13.23 -37.23 26.17
CA VAL A 326 14.51 -37.89 25.88
C VAL A 326 14.96 -38.83 27.01
N ASN A 327 14.77 -38.43 28.27
CA ASN A 327 15.34 -39.15 29.42
C ASN A 327 14.35 -40.10 30.14
N TYR A 328 13.04 -39.88 30.02
CA TYR A 328 12.02 -40.61 30.80
C TYR A 328 10.95 -41.30 29.93
N THR A 329 11.11 -41.34 28.61
CA THR A 329 10.19 -42.07 27.70
C THR A 329 10.93 -42.90 26.67
N SER A 330 10.25 -43.87 26.06
CA SER A 330 10.80 -44.76 25.03
C SER A 330 11.06 -44.08 23.67
N LEU A 331 10.92 -42.75 23.57
CA LEU A 331 11.24 -41.99 22.35
C LEU A 331 12.74 -41.72 22.20
N GLY A 332 13.50 -41.68 23.30
CA GLY A 332 14.93 -41.39 23.28
C GLY A 332 15.25 -40.09 22.52
N TRP A 333 16.27 -40.11 21.64
CA TRP A 333 16.70 -38.96 20.85
C TRP A 333 15.58 -38.33 20.00
N LEU A 334 14.61 -39.12 19.50
CA LEU A 334 13.43 -38.61 18.78
C LEU A 334 12.51 -37.75 19.67
N GLY A 335 12.60 -37.90 21.00
CA GLY A 335 11.96 -37.02 21.96
C GLY A 335 12.38 -35.54 21.82
N ALA A 336 13.58 -35.27 21.31
CA ALA A 336 14.06 -33.90 21.05
C ALA A 336 13.39 -33.28 19.80
N ALA A 337 13.05 -34.08 18.79
CA ALA A 337 12.26 -33.64 17.63
C ALA A 337 10.81 -33.37 18.02
N VAL A 338 10.19 -34.27 18.79
CA VAL A 338 8.83 -34.09 19.33
C VAL A 338 8.75 -32.82 20.19
N ALA A 339 9.74 -32.58 21.05
CA ALA A 339 9.81 -31.36 21.86
C ALA A 339 9.92 -30.08 21.01
N ARG A 340 10.71 -30.10 19.92
CA ARG A 340 10.80 -28.96 18.98
C ARG A 340 9.46 -28.71 18.31
N THR A 341 8.75 -29.76 17.90
CA THR A 341 7.36 -29.67 17.41
C THR A 341 6.41 -29.05 18.44
N LEU A 342 6.42 -29.50 19.70
CA LEU A 342 5.59 -28.92 20.77
C LEU A 342 5.92 -27.43 21.02
N GLY A 343 7.21 -27.08 21.04
CA GLY A 343 7.67 -25.69 21.13
C GLY A 343 7.23 -24.82 19.94
N ASN A 344 7.13 -25.39 18.73
CA ASN A 344 6.61 -24.69 17.56
C ASN A 344 5.08 -24.55 17.62
N MET A 345 4.36 -25.59 18.06
CA MET A 345 2.90 -25.62 18.14
C MET A 345 2.33 -24.58 19.12
N ILE A 346 3.03 -24.27 20.22
CA ILE A 346 2.56 -23.30 21.23
C ILE A 346 2.69 -21.83 20.76
N MET A 347 3.50 -21.51 19.76
CA MET A 347 3.74 -20.12 19.33
C MET A 347 2.48 -19.45 18.74
N PHE A 348 1.76 -20.15 17.86
CA PHE A 348 0.54 -19.65 17.22
C PHE A 348 -0.59 -19.28 18.21
N PRO A 349 -1.04 -20.16 19.13
CA PRO A 349 -2.10 -19.81 20.06
C PRO A 349 -1.68 -18.68 21.02
N ILE A 350 -0.41 -18.64 21.45
CA ILE A 350 0.07 -17.56 22.33
C ILE A 350 0.10 -16.20 21.62
N VAL A 351 0.60 -16.10 20.38
CA VAL A 351 0.59 -14.81 19.67
C VAL A 351 -0.85 -14.34 19.39
N PHE A 352 -1.76 -15.25 19.02
CA PHE A 352 -3.18 -14.92 18.80
C PHE A 352 -3.88 -14.44 20.09
N ILE A 353 -3.67 -15.14 21.21
CA ILE A 353 -4.21 -14.74 22.52
C ILE A 353 -3.60 -13.41 22.98
N GLY A 354 -2.30 -13.21 22.78
CA GLY A 354 -1.63 -11.94 23.07
C GLY A 354 -2.24 -10.78 22.29
N MET A 355 -2.41 -10.92 20.97
CA MET A 355 -3.08 -9.90 20.15
C MET A 355 -4.51 -9.57 20.64
N TYR A 356 -5.28 -10.59 21.04
CA TYR A 356 -6.65 -10.40 21.55
C TYR A 356 -6.69 -9.59 22.86
N PHE A 357 -5.70 -9.76 23.74
CA PHE A 357 -5.60 -8.98 24.99
C PHE A 357 -4.94 -7.62 24.82
N THR A 358 -4.01 -7.45 23.88
CA THR A 358 -3.38 -6.14 23.59
C THR A 358 -4.34 -5.19 22.88
N ASP A 359 -5.02 -5.64 21.82
CA ASP A 359 -5.92 -4.78 21.06
C ASP A 359 -7.06 -5.58 20.38
N ARG A 360 -8.14 -5.75 21.15
CA ARG A 360 -9.36 -6.39 20.69
C ARG A 360 -10.07 -5.62 19.57
N GLU A 361 -9.93 -4.29 19.51
CA GLU A 361 -10.64 -3.48 18.51
C GLU A 361 -9.99 -3.61 17.14
N PHE A 362 -8.67 -3.41 17.04
CA PHE A 362 -7.94 -3.69 15.80
C PHE A 362 -8.13 -5.13 15.34
N LEU A 363 -8.05 -6.10 16.26
CA LEU A 363 -8.29 -7.51 15.92
C LEU A 363 -9.72 -7.68 15.34
N SER A 364 -10.73 -7.01 15.91
CA SER A 364 -12.07 -7.01 15.33
C SER A 364 -12.13 -6.36 13.94
N GLN A 365 -11.42 -5.24 13.70
CA GLN A 365 -11.39 -4.56 12.39
C GLN A 365 -10.67 -5.38 11.30
N VAL A 366 -9.66 -6.17 11.69
CA VAL A 366 -8.96 -7.14 10.83
C VAL A 366 -9.89 -8.30 10.41
N TRP A 367 -10.67 -8.86 11.35
CA TRP A 367 -11.56 -10.00 11.06
C TRP A 367 -12.98 -9.59 10.59
N ALA A 368 -13.39 -8.34 10.77
CA ALA A 368 -14.73 -7.84 10.39
C ALA A 368 -15.01 -8.00 8.88
N GLY A 369 -13.98 -7.86 8.06
CA GLY A 369 -14.02 -8.18 6.63
C GLY A 369 -13.59 -9.62 6.37
N PHE A 370 -14.37 -10.62 6.79
CA PHE A 370 -14.10 -12.06 6.56
C PHE A 370 -14.34 -12.47 5.07
N GLN A 371 -13.88 -11.64 4.15
CA GLN A 371 -14.12 -11.66 2.71
C GLN A 371 -13.20 -12.68 2.02
N VAL A 372 -13.35 -13.97 2.37
CA VAL A 372 -12.56 -15.08 1.83
C VAL A 372 -12.54 -15.08 0.29
N LYS A 373 -13.66 -14.66 -0.35
CA LYS A 373 -13.76 -14.47 -1.81
C LYS A 373 -12.73 -13.46 -2.35
N GLU A 374 -12.58 -12.28 -1.71
CA GLU A 374 -11.63 -11.26 -2.15
C GLU A 374 -10.16 -11.71 -1.93
N ALA A 375 -9.89 -12.31 -0.77
CA ALA A 375 -8.56 -12.80 -0.39
C ALA A 375 -8.05 -13.95 -1.26
N ILE A 376 -8.95 -14.82 -1.77
CA ILE A 376 -8.60 -15.96 -2.64
C ILE A 376 -8.74 -15.59 -4.13
N THR A 377 -8.90 -14.31 -4.49
CA THR A 377 -8.83 -13.91 -5.90
C THR A 377 -7.46 -14.21 -6.51
N LYS A 378 -7.43 -14.59 -7.80
CA LYS A 378 -6.20 -14.73 -8.58
C LYS A 378 -5.31 -13.48 -8.52
N GLN A 379 -5.90 -12.30 -8.38
CA GLN A 379 -5.16 -11.05 -8.25
C GLN A 379 -4.54 -10.85 -6.86
N ALA A 380 -5.24 -11.18 -5.77
CA ALA A 380 -4.67 -11.14 -4.43
C ALA A 380 -3.52 -12.14 -4.28
N ILE A 381 -3.73 -13.39 -4.70
CA ILE A 381 -2.72 -14.46 -4.69
C ILE A 381 -1.51 -14.06 -5.55
N SER A 382 -1.71 -13.53 -6.76
CA SER A 382 -0.61 -13.06 -7.61
C SER A 382 0.14 -11.87 -7.00
N LYS A 383 -0.56 -10.89 -6.40
CA LYS A 383 0.09 -9.78 -5.67
C LYS A 383 0.97 -10.30 -4.53
N PHE A 384 0.49 -11.29 -3.78
CA PHE A 384 1.24 -11.92 -2.69
C PHE A 384 2.48 -12.66 -3.21
N LEU A 385 2.30 -13.58 -4.16
CA LEU A 385 3.39 -14.40 -4.72
C LEU A 385 4.47 -13.56 -5.45
N ASN A 386 4.09 -12.48 -6.13
CA ASN A 386 5.04 -11.59 -6.82
C ASN A 386 6.01 -10.87 -5.85
N LEU A 387 5.66 -10.77 -4.55
CA LEU A 387 6.52 -10.23 -3.49
C LEU A 387 7.18 -11.37 -2.70
N GLY A 388 6.39 -12.37 -2.32
CA GLY A 388 6.81 -13.48 -1.46
C GLY A 388 7.77 -14.47 -2.13
N VAL A 389 7.58 -14.84 -3.41
CA VAL A 389 8.51 -15.77 -4.08
C VAL A 389 9.91 -15.16 -4.23
N PRO A 390 10.07 -13.87 -4.58
CA PRO A 390 11.36 -13.20 -4.44
C PRO A 390 11.91 -13.16 -3.01
N GLY A 391 11.07 -12.91 -2.00
CA GLY A 391 11.49 -12.92 -0.58
C GLY A 391 11.95 -14.29 -0.07
N MET A 392 11.31 -15.35 -0.56
CA MET A 392 11.70 -16.76 -0.40
C MET A 392 13.09 -17.00 -1.01
N LEU A 393 13.30 -16.55 -2.25
CA LEU A 393 14.59 -16.70 -2.93
C LEU A 393 15.70 -15.88 -2.24
N GLN A 394 15.42 -14.68 -1.70
CA GLN A 394 16.41 -13.92 -0.91
C GLN A 394 16.99 -14.77 0.22
N LEU A 395 16.13 -15.33 1.07
CA LEU A 395 16.52 -16.12 2.24
C LEU A 395 17.14 -17.47 1.88
N VAL A 396 16.60 -18.18 0.89
CA VAL A 396 17.14 -19.47 0.42
C VAL A 396 18.52 -19.28 -0.22
N PHE A 397 18.75 -18.21 -0.97
CA PHE A 397 20.08 -17.91 -1.52
C PHE A 397 21.07 -17.44 -0.45
N GLU A 398 20.62 -16.68 0.55
CA GLU A 398 21.47 -16.20 1.64
C GLU A 398 21.94 -17.36 2.52
N TRP A 399 21.00 -18.12 3.10
CA TRP A 399 21.33 -19.23 4.00
C TRP A 399 22.00 -20.37 3.23
N GLY A 400 21.52 -20.71 2.03
CA GLY A 400 22.10 -21.75 1.18
C GLY A 400 23.53 -21.47 0.74
N ALA A 401 23.99 -20.21 0.74
CA ALA A 401 25.38 -19.87 0.42
C ALA A 401 26.35 -20.25 1.55
N PHE A 402 25.97 -20.06 2.82
CA PHE A 402 26.79 -20.50 3.97
C PHE A 402 26.91 -22.02 4.03
N GLU A 403 25.83 -22.74 3.73
CA GLU A 403 25.83 -24.21 3.70
C GLU A 403 26.73 -24.74 2.57
N ILE A 404 26.75 -24.08 1.41
CA ILE A 404 27.72 -24.38 0.34
C ILE A 404 29.16 -24.09 0.80
N VAL A 405 29.42 -22.99 1.53
CA VAL A 405 30.74 -22.70 2.10
C VAL A 405 31.16 -23.76 3.14
N ALA A 406 30.23 -24.25 3.96
CA ALA A 406 30.49 -25.35 4.89
C ALA A 406 30.84 -26.66 4.17
N LEU A 407 30.12 -27.00 3.09
CA LEU A 407 30.45 -28.14 2.23
C LEU A 407 31.82 -27.96 1.54
N LEU A 408 32.19 -26.74 1.13
CA LEU A 408 33.50 -26.45 0.56
C LEU A 408 34.66 -26.62 1.56
N CYS A 409 34.43 -26.43 2.87
CA CYS A 409 35.42 -26.73 3.90
C CYS A 409 35.73 -28.24 3.96
N GLY A 410 34.69 -29.08 3.84
CA GLY A 410 34.81 -30.54 3.89
C GLY A 410 35.44 -31.21 2.66
N ILE A 411 35.72 -30.44 1.60
CA ILE A 411 36.40 -30.92 0.38
C ILE A 411 37.73 -30.19 0.10
N LEU A 412 38.35 -29.59 1.12
CA LEU A 412 39.70 -29.05 1.00
C LEU A 412 40.72 -30.16 0.66
N PRO A 413 41.81 -29.88 -0.09
CA PRO A 413 42.67 -30.93 -0.68
C PRO A 413 43.51 -31.78 0.31
N ASN A 414 43.40 -31.52 1.60
CA ASN A 414 44.22 -32.08 2.67
C ASN A 414 43.30 -32.48 3.83
N GLU A 415 43.19 -33.78 4.11
CA GLU A 415 42.17 -34.34 5.01
C GLU A 415 42.24 -33.75 6.44
N ALA A 416 43.44 -33.59 6.99
CA ALA A 416 43.64 -33.01 8.32
C ALA A 416 43.32 -31.50 8.36
N GLU A 417 43.54 -30.78 7.26
CA GLU A 417 43.17 -29.36 7.14
C GLU A 417 41.66 -29.19 6.94
N ALA A 418 41.00 -30.11 6.22
CA ALA A 418 39.56 -30.13 6.05
C ALA A 418 38.83 -30.35 7.38
N GLU A 419 39.31 -31.26 8.24
CA GLU A 419 38.73 -31.52 9.57
C GLU A 419 38.79 -30.26 10.47
N ILE A 420 39.97 -29.64 10.59
CA ILE A 420 40.16 -28.41 11.37
C ILE A 420 39.37 -27.24 10.74
N ALA A 421 39.34 -27.12 9.42
CA ALA A 421 38.57 -26.09 8.70
C ALA A 421 37.06 -26.20 8.94
N VAL A 422 36.49 -27.42 8.91
CA VAL A 422 35.07 -27.65 9.16
C VAL A 422 34.70 -27.25 10.60
N GLY A 423 35.52 -27.62 11.59
CA GLY A 423 35.28 -27.21 12.97
C GLY A 423 35.42 -25.71 13.22
N ALA A 424 36.45 -25.07 12.64
CA ALA A 424 36.65 -23.62 12.74
C ALA A 424 35.50 -22.84 12.07
N ASN A 425 35.06 -23.31 10.89
CA ASN A 425 33.88 -22.79 10.21
C ASN A 425 32.60 -22.97 11.03
N ALA A 426 32.44 -24.08 11.76
CA ALA A 426 31.28 -24.28 12.64
C ALA A 426 31.29 -23.29 13.83
N ILE A 427 32.44 -23.05 14.46
CA ILE A 427 32.59 -22.03 15.52
C ILE A 427 32.20 -20.63 15.00
N VAL A 428 32.72 -20.24 13.84
CA VAL A 428 32.41 -18.94 13.24
C VAL A 428 30.93 -18.81 12.84
N ASN A 429 30.31 -19.86 12.27
CA ASN A 429 28.89 -19.83 11.93
C ASN A 429 27.95 -19.76 13.15
N GLN A 430 28.36 -20.28 14.31
CA GLN A 430 27.61 -20.11 15.56
C GLN A 430 27.70 -18.67 16.10
N ILE A 431 28.86 -18.03 15.98
CA ILE A 431 29.04 -16.61 16.35
C ILE A 431 28.27 -15.71 15.38
N TYR A 432 28.31 -16.00 14.07
CA TYR A 432 27.49 -15.36 13.05
C TYR A 432 25.99 -15.47 13.33
N SER A 433 25.50 -16.67 13.65
CA SER A 433 24.08 -16.91 13.95
C SER A 433 23.56 -16.08 15.11
N LEU A 434 24.42 -15.68 16.06
CA LEU A 434 24.06 -14.77 17.15
C LEU A 434 24.08 -13.30 16.71
N LEU A 435 25.11 -12.86 15.99
CA LEU A 435 25.26 -11.47 15.53
C LEU A 435 24.22 -11.08 14.47
N PHE A 436 23.90 -11.99 13.55
CA PHE A 436 22.91 -11.77 12.48
C PHE A 436 21.53 -11.39 13.02
N MET A 437 21.14 -11.87 14.21
CA MET A 437 19.85 -11.52 14.83
C MET A 437 19.74 -10.03 15.19
N PHE A 438 20.86 -9.36 15.48
CA PHE A 438 20.91 -7.91 15.70
C PHE A 438 20.70 -7.14 14.38
N TYR A 439 21.32 -7.61 13.28
CA TYR A 439 21.16 -6.99 11.96
C TYR A 439 19.75 -7.23 11.40
N LEU A 440 19.22 -8.45 11.56
CA LEU A 440 17.86 -8.82 11.15
C LEU A 440 16.79 -8.03 11.92
N GLY A 441 16.96 -7.83 13.23
CA GLY A 441 16.03 -7.00 14.01
C GLY A 441 16.05 -5.52 13.61
N THR A 442 17.22 -4.96 13.32
CA THR A 442 17.37 -3.61 12.77
C THR A 442 16.78 -3.48 11.37
N SER A 443 16.99 -4.49 10.51
CA SER A 443 16.39 -4.61 9.18
C SER A 443 14.86 -4.64 9.22
N VAL A 444 14.27 -5.46 10.10
CA VAL A 444 12.81 -5.53 10.31
C VAL A 444 12.26 -4.20 10.83
N SER A 445 12.93 -3.56 11.79
CA SER A 445 12.53 -2.25 12.31
C SER A 445 12.55 -1.17 11.21
N GLY A 446 13.67 -1.05 10.48
CA GLY A 446 13.80 -0.13 9.34
C GLY A 446 12.73 -0.37 8.28
N ASN A 447 12.51 -1.62 7.90
CA ASN A 447 11.47 -2.05 6.96
C ASN A 447 10.07 -1.55 7.36
N ILE A 448 9.67 -1.75 8.62
CA ILE A 448 8.34 -1.38 9.12
C ILE A 448 8.15 0.13 9.12
N ARG A 449 9.14 0.89 9.60
CA ARG A 449 9.07 2.36 9.65
C ARG A 449 8.99 2.98 8.25
N ILE A 450 9.82 2.50 7.32
CA ILE A 450 9.82 2.93 5.92
C ILE A 450 8.49 2.54 5.24
N GLY A 451 8.01 1.31 5.44
CA GLY A 451 6.75 0.82 4.85
C GLY A 451 5.54 1.61 5.34
N ASN A 452 5.47 1.91 6.65
CA ASN A 452 4.44 2.73 7.26
C ASN A 452 4.47 4.17 6.69
N ALA A 453 5.64 4.81 6.60
CA ALA A 453 5.76 6.16 6.03
C ALA A 453 5.37 6.22 4.54
N LEU A 454 5.81 5.25 3.73
CA LEU A 454 5.44 5.17 2.31
C LEU A 454 3.95 4.95 2.09
N GLY A 455 3.32 4.12 2.95
CA GLY A 455 1.87 3.89 2.96
C GLY A 455 1.07 5.13 3.34
N ALA A 456 1.52 5.88 4.34
CA ALA A 456 0.94 7.16 4.75
C ALA A 456 1.09 8.28 3.70
N GLY A 457 2.00 8.12 2.73
CA GLY A 457 2.32 9.13 1.73
C GLY A 457 3.50 10.05 2.11
N ASP A 458 4.08 9.86 3.29
CA ASP A 458 5.17 10.68 3.84
C ASP A 458 6.53 10.28 3.26
N VAL A 459 6.86 10.89 2.12
CA VAL A 459 8.13 10.71 1.42
C VAL A 459 9.32 11.22 2.24
N HIS A 460 9.14 12.23 3.10
CA HIS A 460 10.22 12.80 3.89
C HIS A 460 10.65 11.83 4.98
N ARG A 461 9.70 11.39 5.81
CA ARG A 461 9.94 10.41 6.88
C ARG A 461 10.37 9.05 6.33
N ALA A 462 9.90 8.63 5.16
CA ALA A 462 10.38 7.42 4.50
C ALA A 462 11.88 7.49 4.16
N LYS A 463 12.37 8.61 3.60
CA LYS A 463 13.81 8.85 3.38
C LYS A 463 14.58 8.93 4.70
N PHE A 464 14.01 9.61 5.69
CA PHE A 464 14.65 9.81 6.98
C PHE A 464 14.86 8.47 7.72
N ALA A 465 13.81 7.64 7.80
CA ALA A 465 13.87 6.29 8.33
C ALA A 465 14.88 5.40 7.56
N PHE A 466 15.00 5.56 6.24
CA PHE A 466 16.03 4.88 5.45
C PHE A 466 17.46 5.24 5.90
N TYR A 467 17.80 6.53 5.98
CA TYR A 467 19.13 6.93 6.46
C TYR A 467 19.39 6.51 7.92
N LEU A 468 18.37 6.57 8.77
CA LEU A 468 18.47 6.22 10.18
C LEU A 468 18.70 4.70 10.40
N SER A 469 17.97 3.84 9.68
CA SER A 469 18.19 2.39 9.72
C SER A 469 19.53 1.98 9.15
N LEU A 470 20.00 2.64 8.07
CA LEU A 470 21.34 2.44 7.52
C LEU A 470 22.44 2.84 8.53
N GLY A 471 22.29 3.99 9.19
CA GLY A 471 23.21 4.44 10.25
C GLY A 471 23.25 3.48 11.46
N LEU A 472 22.10 2.94 11.87
CA LEU A 472 22.02 1.92 12.92
C LEU A 472 22.69 0.61 12.53
N GLY A 473 22.53 0.14 11.29
CA GLY A 473 23.24 -1.04 10.77
C GLY A 473 24.76 -0.85 10.77
N ILE A 474 25.24 0.28 10.24
CA ILE A 474 26.66 0.62 10.24
C ILE A 474 27.21 0.66 11.67
N LEU A 475 26.52 1.33 12.61
CA LEU A 475 26.92 1.39 14.02
C LEU A 475 27.01 -0.01 14.66
N LEU A 476 26.00 -0.86 14.46
CA LEU A 476 26.02 -2.24 14.97
C LEU A 476 27.18 -3.05 14.37
N SER A 477 27.45 -2.93 13.06
CA SER A 477 28.57 -3.62 12.42
C SER A 477 29.92 -3.21 13.00
N LEU A 478 30.12 -1.92 13.31
CA LEU A 478 31.35 -1.41 13.94
C LEU A 478 31.51 -1.95 15.36
N VAL A 479 30.42 -2.04 16.13
CA VAL A 479 30.44 -2.67 17.46
C VAL A 479 30.77 -4.16 17.36
N SER A 480 30.16 -4.91 16.43
CA SER A 480 30.46 -6.32 16.19
C SER A 480 31.93 -6.54 15.79
N ILE A 481 32.48 -5.70 14.90
CA ILE A 481 33.89 -5.74 14.48
C ILE A 481 34.80 -5.55 15.68
N LEU A 482 34.56 -4.53 16.50
CA LEU A 482 35.36 -4.26 17.70
C LEU A 482 35.29 -5.42 18.70
N CYS A 483 34.10 -5.98 18.94
CA CYS A 483 33.91 -7.14 19.80
C CYS A 483 34.65 -8.39 19.28
N ILE A 484 34.54 -8.71 17.99
CA ILE A 484 35.25 -9.85 17.40
C ILE A 484 36.77 -9.64 17.48
N VAL A 485 37.28 -8.48 17.08
CA VAL A 485 38.73 -8.19 17.06
C VAL A 485 39.33 -8.18 18.48
N TRP A 486 38.57 -7.75 19.49
CA TRP A 486 39.00 -7.77 20.90
C TRP A 486 38.97 -9.19 21.48
N TYR A 487 37.91 -9.96 21.23
CA TYR A 487 37.68 -11.26 21.87
C TYR A 487 38.05 -12.49 21.00
N ARG A 488 38.66 -12.33 19.82
CA ARG A 488 39.03 -13.45 18.91
C ARG A 488 39.84 -14.58 19.54
N GLU A 489 40.67 -14.27 20.54
CA GLU A 489 41.51 -15.22 21.27
C GLU A 489 40.77 -15.87 22.45
N THR A 490 39.57 -15.38 22.81
CA THR A 490 38.74 -15.91 23.90
C THR A 490 37.49 -16.62 23.38
N LEU A 491 36.95 -16.19 22.24
CA LEU A 491 35.70 -16.70 21.67
C LEU A 491 35.74 -18.22 21.36
N PRO A 492 36.80 -18.80 20.75
CA PRO A 492 36.86 -20.23 20.45
C PRO A 492 36.85 -21.14 21.70
N TYR A 493 37.43 -20.70 22.81
CA TYR A 493 37.45 -21.46 24.08
C TYR A 493 36.06 -21.69 24.70
N PHE A 494 35.00 -21.00 24.23
CA PHE A 494 33.62 -21.31 24.63
C PHE A 494 33.04 -22.53 23.89
N PHE A 495 33.68 -23.00 22.82
CA PHE A 495 33.16 -24.06 21.95
C PHE A 495 34.02 -25.33 21.96
N THR A 496 35.34 -25.21 22.14
CA THR A 496 36.28 -26.34 22.14
C THR A 496 37.44 -26.13 23.13
N SER A 497 38.19 -27.20 23.40
CA SER A 497 39.45 -27.20 24.15
C SER A 497 40.64 -27.71 23.30
N ASP A 498 40.44 -27.83 21.99
CA ASP A 498 41.45 -28.21 21.00
C ASP A 498 42.21 -26.96 20.52
N GLU A 499 43.48 -26.83 20.89
CA GLU A 499 44.31 -25.66 20.62
C GLU A 499 44.57 -25.44 19.10
N ASP A 500 44.65 -26.50 18.29
CA ASP A 500 44.84 -26.36 16.84
C ASP A 500 43.56 -25.77 16.20
N LEU A 501 42.40 -26.22 16.69
CA LEU A 501 41.09 -25.69 16.28
C LEU A 501 40.83 -24.26 16.78
N ILE A 502 41.30 -23.94 17.98
CA ILE A 502 41.25 -22.59 18.57
C ILE A 502 42.10 -21.62 17.75
N GLY A 503 43.35 -21.98 17.43
CA GLY A 503 44.23 -21.17 16.59
C GLY A 503 43.59 -20.86 15.23
N LYS A 504 43.10 -21.91 14.54
CA LYS A 504 42.44 -21.76 13.23
C LYS A 504 41.17 -20.89 13.30
N ALA A 505 40.37 -21.03 14.36
CA ALA A 505 39.19 -20.20 14.57
C ALA A 505 39.56 -18.73 14.92
N THR A 506 40.63 -18.49 15.68
CA THR A 506 41.11 -17.14 16.01
C THR A 506 41.57 -16.36 14.77
N ASP A 507 42.29 -17.02 13.84
CA ASP A 507 42.69 -16.41 12.57
C ASP A 507 41.47 -16.16 11.65
N LEU A 508 40.57 -17.14 11.53
CA LEU A 508 39.36 -17.01 10.72
C LEU A 508 38.42 -15.90 11.23
N LEU A 509 38.36 -15.67 12.55
CA LEU A 509 37.59 -14.58 13.15
C LEU A 509 38.05 -13.19 12.70
N LEU A 510 39.31 -13.00 12.31
CA LEU A 510 39.80 -11.72 11.78
C LEU A 510 39.22 -11.42 10.39
N ILE A 511 39.04 -12.43 9.54
CA ILE A 511 38.39 -12.30 8.23
C ILE A 511 36.88 -12.15 8.40
N PHE A 512 36.29 -12.91 9.32
CA PHE A 512 34.88 -12.79 9.69
C PHE A 512 34.51 -11.42 10.29
N ALA A 513 35.46 -10.70 10.90
CA ALA A 513 35.25 -9.30 11.28
C ALA A 513 35.01 -8.43 10.02
N LEU A 514 35.80 -8.60 8.94
CA LEU A 514 35.60 -7.86 7.69
C LEU A 514 34.24 -8.17 7.02
N PHE A 515 33.69 -9.36 7.25
CA PHE A 515 32.36 -9.76 6.78
C PHE A 515 31.21 -8.96 7.43
N GLN A 516 31.36 -8.49 8.68
CA GLN A 516 30.27 -7.86 9.44
C GLN A 516 29.71 -6.58 8.81
N PHE A 517 30.57 -5.76 8.21
CA PHE A 517 30.15 -4.49 7.60
C PHE A 517 29.24 -4.69 6.38
N PRO A 518 29.66 -5.41 5.31
CA PRO A 518 28.79 -5.61 4.15
C PRO A 518 27.55 -6.44 4.48
N ASP A 519 27.63 -7.37 5.44
CA ASP A 519 26.48 -8.18 5.91
C ASP A 519 25.43 -7.36 6.66
N SER A 520 25.82 -6.54 7.64
CA SER A 520 24.88 -5.71 8.37
C SER A 520 24.20 -4.67 7.48
N VAL A 521 24.96 -4.09 6.55
CA VAL A 521 24.41 -3.13 5.56
C VAL A 521 23.51 -3.86 4.57
N ASN A 522 23.91 -5.01 3.99
CA ASN A 522 23.02 -5.81 3.13
C ASN A 522 21.74 -6.19 3.87
N SER A 523 21.83 -6.67 5.10
CA SER A 523 20.69 -7.01 5.95
C SER A 523 19.68 -5.85 6.04
N VAL A 524 20.14 -4.63 6.34
CA VAL A 524 19.28 -3.43 6.34
C VAL A 524 18.71 -3.14 4.95
N GLU A 525 19.54 -3.17 3.90
CA GLU A 525 19.11 -2.93 2.52
C GLU A 525 18.04 -3.92 2.04
N GLN A 526 18.15 -5.22 2.37
CA GLN A 526 17.11 -6.22 2.10
C GLN A 526 15.80 -5.85 2.81
N GLY A 527 15.86 -5.25 4.01
CA GLY A 527 14.73 -4.66 4.71
C GLY A 527 14.11 -3.47 3.95
N VAL A 528 14.93 -2.55 3.47
CA VAL A 528 14.49 -1.42 2.63
C VAL A 528 13.83 -1.93 1.34
N PHE A 529 14.41 -2.92 0.67
CA PHE A 529 13.85 -3.55 -0.53
C PHE A 529 12.50 -4.24 -0.29
N LYS A 530 12.29 -4.82 0.91
CA LYS A 530 10.98 -5.34 1.35
C LYS A 530 9.98 -4.20 1.55
N ALA A 531 10.34 -3.13 2.27
CA ALA A 531 9.45 -1.99 2.52
C ALA A 531 8.97 -1.30 1.23
N ILE A 532 9.89 -1.03 0.30
CA ILE A 532 9.58 -0.38 -0.97
C ILE A 532 8.88 -1.33 -1.97
N GLY A 533 8.86 -2.63 -1.70
CA GLY A 533 8.24 -3.67 -2.53
C GLY A 533 9.01 -3.99 -3.82
N LYS A 534 10.35 -4.01 -3.74
CA LYS A 534 11.27 -4.35 -4.85
C LYS A 534 12.03 -5.67 -4.61
N GLN A 535 11.47 -6.62 -3.86
CA GLN A 535 12.14 -7.91 -3.56
C GLN A 535 12.62 -8.64 -4.83
N THR A 536 11.94 -8.53 -5.97
CA THR A 536 12.37 -9.14 -7.26
C THR A 536 13.73 -8.63 -7.78
N LEU A 537 14.08 -7.38 -7.48
CA LEU A 537 15.40 -6.82 -7.82
C LEU A 537 16.45 -7.31 -6.82
N ALA A 538 16.14 -7.19 -5.54
CA ALA A 538 17.05 -7.56 -4.46
C ALA A 538 17.37 -9.06 -4.43
N ALA A 539 16.43 -9.94 -4.77
CA ALA A 539 16.68 -11.39 -4.93
C ALA A 539 17.70 -11.68 -6.04
N LYS A 540 17.68 -10.92 -7.15
CA LYS A 540 18.67 -11.04 -8.23
C LYS A 540 20.04 -10.52 -7.81
N LEU A 541 20.07 -9.43 -7.03
CA LEU A 541 21.31 -8.88 -6.48
C LEU A 541 21.94 -9.84 -5.45
N ASN A 542 21.16 -10.39 -4.52
CA ASN A 542 21.63 -11.41 -3.55
C ASN A 542 22.15 -12.66 -4.27
N PHE A 543 21.42 -13.17 -5.28
CA PHE A 543 21.90 -14.29 -6.09
C PHE A 543 23.23 -13.98 -6.78
N THR A 544 23.38 -12.78 -7.35
CA THR A 544 24.61 -12.41 -8.05
C THR A 544 25.79 -12.25 -7.07
N ALA A 545 25.55 -11.61 -5.92
CA ALA A 545 26.53 -11.44 -4.85
C ALA A 545 27.05 -12.79 -4.32
N TYR A 546 26.14 -13.70 -3.92
CA TYR A 546 26.52 -14.99 -3.34
C TYR A 546 26.93 -16.03 -4.40
N TYR A 547 26.14 -16.28 -5.45
CA TYR A 547 26.36 -17.41 -6.37
C TYR A 547 27.19 -17.09 -7.62
N VAL A 548 27.24 -15.84 -8.07
CA VAL A 548 27.97 -15.45 -9.29
C VAL A 548 29.34 -14.85 -8.96
N VAL A 549 29.47 -14.15 -7.83
CA VAL A 549 30.75 -13.58 -7.37
C VAL A 549 31.33 -14.36 -6.19
N GLY A 550 30.58 -14.48 -5.09
CA GLY A 550 31.08 -14.97 -3.80
C GLY A 550 31.56 -16.42 -3.81
N ILE A 551 30.69 -17.38 -4.10
CA ILE A 551 30.99 -18.83 -4.11
C ILE A 551 32.09 -19.19 -5.15
N PRO A 552 32.06 -18.68 -6.40
CA PRO A 552 33.15 -18.93 -7.35
C PRO A 552 34.51 -18.38 -6.88
N LEU A 553 34.52 -17.17 -6.27
CA LEU A 553 35.75 -16.59 -5.74
C LEU A 553 36.23 -17.32 -4.48
N ALA A 554 35.31 -17.76 -3.61
CA ALA A 554 35.60 -18.60 -2.45
C ALA A 554 36.28 -19.91 -2.89
N TYR A 555 35.69 -20.63 -3.86
CA TYR A 555 36.27 -21.85 -4.43
C TYR A 555 37.68 -21.61 -4.98
N VAL A 556 37.89 -20.52 -5.73
CA VAL A 556 39.20 -20.17 -6.28
C VAL A 556 40.23 -19.87 -5.17
N LEU A 557 39.89 -19.04 -4.19
CA LEU A 557 40.80 -18.65 -3.10
C LEU A 557 41.11 -19.84 -2.18
N GLY A 558 40.09 -20.54 -1.69
CA GLY A 558 40.23 -21.66 -0.76
C GLY A 558 40.90 -22.89 -1.37
N LEU A 559 40.31 -23.44 -2.44
CA LEU A 559 40.74 -24.72 -3.01
C LEU A 559 41.86 -24.57 -4.05
N THR A 560 41.79 -23.58 -4.95
CA THR A 560 42.75 -23.51 -6.09
C THR A 560 44.02 -22.71 -5.78
N LEU A 561 43.94 -21.75 -4.87
CA LEU A 561 45.07 -20.94 -4.40
C LEU A 561 45.59 -21.37 -3.01
N GLY A 562 44.96 -22.39 -2.39
CA GLY A 562 45.43 -22.98 -1.13
C GLY A 562 45.32 -22.07 0.09
N LEU A 563 44.36 -21.14 0.11
CA LEU A 563 44.10 -20.28 1.27
C LEU A 563 43.10 -20.91 2.27
N GLY A 564 42.75 -22.19 2.11
CA GLY A 564 41.90 -22.91 3.06
C GLY A 564 40.54 -22.26 3.31
N VAL A 565 40.05 -22.37 4.55
CA VAL A 565 38.78 -21.78 5.00
C VAL A 565 38.81 -20.24 5.01
N GLU A 566 39.98 -19.64 5.23
CA GLU A 566 40.22 -18.20 5.11
C GLU A 566 39.94 -17.71 3.68
N GLY A 567 40.37 -18.47 2.67
CA GLY A 567 40.07 -18.21 1.28
C GLY A 567 38.57 -18.29 0.97
N LEU A 568 37.87 -19.27 1.55
CA LEU A 568 36.42 -19.41 1.40
C LEU A 568 35.67 -18.18 1.95
N TRP A 569 35.98 -17.78 3.18
CA TRP A 569 35.36 -16.63 3.84
C TRP A 569 35.76 -15.29 3.21
N LEU A 570 36.99 -15.15 2.72
CA LEU A 570 37.41 -13.96 1.96
C LEU A 570 36.63 -13.83 0.65
N GLY A 571 36.40 -14.94 -0.06
CA GLY A 571 35.62 -14.95 -1.29
C GLY A 571 34.16 -14.56 -1.09
N ILE A 572 33.49 -15.13 -0.08
CA ILE A 572 32.09 -14.78 0.23
C ILE A 572 31.98 -13.32 0.70
N THR A 573 32.96 -12.82 1.46
CA THR A 573 33.05 -11.41 1.91
C THR A 573 33.14 -10.46 0.72
N VAL A 574 33.99 -10.73 -0.27
CA VAL A 574 34.14 -9.90 -1.47
C VAL A 574 32.87 -9.92 -2.33
N GLY A 575 32.23 -11.09 -2.48
CA GLY A 575 30.94 -11.22 -3.18
C GLY A 575 29.83 -10.40 -2.53
N LEU A 576 29.73 -10.45 -1.20
CA LEU A 576 28.75 -9.67 -0.45
C LEU A 576 29.07 -8.16 -0.50
N PHE A 577 30.32 -7.74 -0.30
CA PHE A 577 30.72 -6.34 -0.39
C PHE A 577 30.41 -5.71 -1.76
N TRP A 578 30.60 -6.48 -2.85
CA TRP A 578 30.15 -6.08 -4.18
C TRP A 578 28.61 -5.93 -4.24
N GLY A 579 27.87 -6.90 -3.70
CA GLY A 579 26.40 -6.88 -3.64
C GLY A 579 25.85 -5.65 -2.90
N THR A 580 26.32 -5.42 -1.68
CA THR A 580 26.00 -4.26 -0.83
C THR A 580 26.31 -2.94 -1.56
N THR A 581 27.46 -2.85 -2.25
CA THR A 581 27.81 -1.65 -3.03
C THR A 581 26.79 -1.37 -4.14
N VAL A 582 26.34 -2.41 -4.87
CA VAL A 582 25.33 -2.27 -5.93
C VAL A 582 23.93 -1.97 -5.38
N ASN A 583 23.53 -2.64 -4.29
CA ASN A 583 22.29 -2.36 -3.56
C ASN A 583 22.20 -0.88 -3.17
N SER A 584 23.24 -0.35 -2.52
CA SER A 584 23.34 1.05 -2.11
C SER A 584 23.18 1.98 -3.30
N ILE A 585 23.92 1.76 -4.41
CA ILE A 585 23.81 2.59 -5.62
C ILE A 585 22.37 2.61 -6.16
N VAL A 586 21.63 1.49 -6.07
CA VAL A 586 20.22 1.38 -6.48
C VAL A 586 19.26 2.10 -5.52
N LEU A 587 19.50 2.04 -4.22
CA LEU A 587 18.65 2.65 -3.19
C LEU A 587 18.85 4.18 -3.12
N PHE A 588 20.09 4.65 -3.07
CA PHE A 588 20.41 6.09 -3.09
C PHE A 588 19.97 6.79 -4.39
N ARG A 589 19.84 6.06 -5.52
CA ARG A 589 19.30 6.58 -6.79
C ARG A 589 17.79 6.38 -6.99
N SER A 590 17.08 5.72 -6.08
CA SER A 590 15.63 5.48 -6.26
C SER A 590 14.81 6.74 -5.99
N ASP A 591 13.81 7.04 -6.84
CA ASP A 591 12.85 8.12 -6.55
C ASP A 591 11.84 7.70 -5.48
N TRP A 592 11.97 8.29 -4.31
CA TRP A 592 11.12 8.07 -3.15
C TRP A 592 9.69 8.60 -3.33
N LYS A 593 9.44 9.59 -4.22
CA LYS A 593 8.09 10.01 -4.58
C LYS A 593 7.36 8.89 -5.33
N GLN A 594 7.94 8.41 -6.42
CA GLN A 594 7.43 7.25 -7.16
C GLN A 594 7.27 6.01 -6.27
N LEU A 595 8.20 5.73 -5.34
CA LEU A 595 8.06 4.60 -4.40
C LEU A 595 6.85 4.73 -3.48
N SER A 596 6.53 5.93 -2.98
CA SER A 596 5.31 6.16 -2.18
C SER A 596 4.05 6.07 -3.03
N LEU A 597 4.08 6.57 -4.26
CA LEU A 597 2.97 6.39 -5.21
C LEU A 597 2.74 4.91 -5.51
N ASP A 598 3.80 4.11 -5.70
CA ASP A 598 3.69 2.67 -5.95
C ASP A 598 3.22 1.90 -4.70
N ALA A 599 3.62 2.30 -3.49
CA ALA A 599 3.04 1.78 -2.25
C ALA A 599 1.53 2.02 -2.17
N ARG A 600 1.08 3.26 -2.42
CA ARG A 600 -0.35 3.61 -2.44
C ARG A 600 -1.12 2.91 -3.59
N LYS A 601 -0.52 2.74 -4.77
CA LYS A 601 -1.09 1.94 -5.88
C LYS A 601 -1.31 0.48 -5.49
N ARG A 602 -0.35 -0.18 -4.80
CA ARG A 602 -0.45 -1.58 -4.34
C ARG A 602 -1.70 -1.81 -3.47
N LEU A 603 -1.98 -0.87 -2.57
CA LEU A 603 -3.12 -0.88 -1.64
C LEU A 603 -4.45 -0.58 -2.32
N SER A 604 -4.46 0.14 -3.44
CA SER A 604 -5.71 0.46 -4.14
C SER A 604 -6.34 -0.82 -4.74
N ILE A 605 -7.56 -1.16 -4.31
CA ILE A 605 -8.26 -2.36 -4.77
C ILE A 605 -8.68 -2.18 -6.23
N VAL A 606 -8.51 -3.21 -7.06
CA VAL A 606 -9.24 -3.32 -8.33
C VAL A 606 -10.47 -4.14 -8.00
N HIS A 607 -11.61 -3.47 -7.83
CA HIS A 607 -12.83 -4.13 -7.38
C HIS A 607 -13.42 -4.90 -8.56
N THR A 608 -13.17 -6.20 -8.59
CA THR A 608 -13.74 -7.09 -9.60
C THR A 608 -15.20 -7.33 -9.22
N ARG A 609 -16.13 -7.04 -10.13
CA ARG A 609 -17.58 -7.18 -9.89
C ARG A 609 -17.94 -8.64 -9.58
N GLU A 610 -18.12 -8.99 -8.31
CA GLU A 610 -19.15 -9.96 -7.93
C GLU A 610 -20.41 -9.19 -7.54
N VAL A 611 -21.52 -9.49 -8.21
CA VAL A 611 -22.84 -8.98 -7.84
C VAL A 611 -23.36 -9.86 -6.72
N VAL A 612 -23.15 -9.44 -5.47
CA VAL A 612 -23.86 -9.99 -4.32
C VAL A 612 -24.96 -9.00 -3.94
N VAL A 613 -26.19 -9.31 -4.37
CA VAL A 613 -27.39 -8.71 -3.78
C VAL A 613 -27.58 -9.37 -2.43
N GLU A 614 -27.29 -8.66 -1.34
CA GLU A 614 -27.62 -9.13 0.01
C GLU A 614 -28.59 -8.18 0.70
N PHE A 615 -29.61 -8.78 1.32
CA PHE A 615 -30.74 -8.06 1.90
C PHE A 615 -30.36 -7.35 3.19
N THR A 616 -31.04 -6.23 3.46
CA THR A 616 -31.17 -5.67 4.81
C THR A 616 -31.84 -6.68 5.75
N VAL A 617 -31.04 -7.51 6.42
CA VAL A 617 -31.50 -8.38 7.52
C VAL A 617 -31.31 -7.64 8.85
N MET A 618 -32.32 -7.72 9.72
CA MET A 618 -32.40 -6.92 10.94
C MET A 618 -31.30 -7.25 11.96
N LYS A 619 -30.73 -6.20 12.54
CA LYS A 619 -29.81 -6.24 13.69
C LYS A 619 -30.52 -6.80 14.94
N SER A 620 -30.50 -8.12 15.15
CA SER A 620 -30.99 -8.74 16.39
C SER A 620 -30.33 -10.07 16.72
N SER A 621 -30.28 -10.37 18.02
CA SER A 621 -29.68 -11.55 18.67
C SER A 621 -28.14 -11.66 18.58
N SER A 622 -27.57 -12.28 19.62
CA SER A 622 -26.14 -12.29 19.94
C SER A 622 -25.58 -13.73 19.95
N THR A 623 -24.30 -13.87 20.31
CA THR A 623 -23.66 -15.14 20.69
C THR A 623 -23.65 -16.25 19.62
N LEU A 624 -22.73 -16.14 18.66
CA LEU A 624 -22.13 -17.34 18.07
C LEU A 624 -20.85 -17.67 18.86
N SER A 625 -20.75 -18.89 19.40
CA SER A 625 -19.69 -19.27 20.34
C SER A 625 -18.33 -19.45 19.67
N THR A 626 -17.27 -19.04 20.36
CA THR A 626 -15.85 -19.26 19.99
C THR A 626 -15.53 -20.73 19.67
N ALA A 627 -16.30 -21.67 20.24
CA ALA A 627 -16.21 -23.10 19.95
C ALA A 627 -16.39 -23.44 18.46
N ALA A 628 -17.16 -22.67 17.69
CA ALA A 628 -17.37 -22.92 16.26
C ALA A 628 -16.07 -22.71 15.43
N ILE A 629 -15.24 -21.74 15.80
CA ILE A 629 -13.95 -21.46 15.14
C ILE A 629 -12.96 -22.58 15.44
N VAL A 630 -12.92 -23.05 16.69
CA VAL A 630 -12.12 -24.22 17.10
C VAL A 630 -12.59 -25.49 16.39
N ALA A 631 -13.91 -25.68 16.24
CA ALA A 631 -14.47 -26.83 15.52
C ALA A 631 -14.12 -26.83 14.03
N ALA A 632 -14.08 -25.66 13.37
CA ALA A 632 -13.66 -25.57 11.97
C ALA A 632 -12.18 -25.97 11.79
N ALA A 633 -11.29 -25.47 12.65
CA ALA A 633 -9.88 -25.84 12.67
C ALA A 633 -9.67 -27.34 12.98
N ALA A 634 -10.35 -27.87 14.01
CA ALA A 634 -10.31 -29.28 14.37
C ALA A 634 -10.85 -30.19 13.25
N THR A 635 -11.85 -29.74 12.49
CA THR A 635 -12.39 -30.47 11.34
C THR A 635 -11.38 -30.53 10.19
N ALA A 636 -10.69 -29.44 9.89
CA ALA A 636 -9.60 -29.43 8.91
C ALA A 636 -8.46 -30.39 9.30
N ILE A 637 -8.10 -30.42 10.59
CA ILE A 637 -7.10 -31.37 11.13
C ILE A 637 -7.59 -32.82 10.99
N LEU A 638 -8.84 -33.12 11.38
CA LEU A 638 -9.42 -34.47 11.28
C LEU A 638 -9.52 -34.99 9.85
N VAL A 639 -9.75 -34.13 8.86
CA VAL A 639 -9.76 -34.52 7.43
C VAL A 639 -8.37 -34.91 6.93
N VAL A 640 -7.29 -34.31 7.46
CA VAL A 640 -5.90 -34.66 7.11
C VAL A 640 -5.46 -35.96 7.80
N PHE A 641 -5.93 -36.25 9.02
CA PHE A 641 -5.65 -37.50 9.73
C PHE A 641 -6.57 -38.68 9.34
N ALA A 642 -7.44 -38.52 8.34
CA ALA A 642 -8.43 -39.54 7.93
C ALA A 642 -8.01 -40.41 6.73
N THR A 643 -6.81 -40.25 6.18
CA THR A 643 -6.28 -41.09 5.09
C THR A 643 -5.23 -42.08 5.59
N ASP A 644 -5.54 -43.36 5.42
CA ASP A 644 -4.74 -44.58 5.63
C ASP A 644 -4.20 -44.90 7.03
N SER A 645 -4.94 -45.78 7.70
CA SER A 645 -4.41 -46.86 8.53
C SER A 645 -5.37 -48.06 8.51
N HIS A 646 -4.92 -49.21 8.00
CA HIS A 646 -5.77 -50.41 7.83
C HIS A 646 -6.11 -51.10 9.17
N ALA A 647 -7.41 -51.23 9.52
CA ALA A 647 -7.90 -52.35 10.34
C ALA A 647 -9.44 -52.56 10.28
N PHE A 648 -9.86 -53.83 10.30
CA PHE A 648 -11.23 -54.35 10.54
C PHE A 648 -12.35 -54.09 9.51
N ALA A 649 -13.42 -54.88 9.65
CA ALA A 649 -14.34 -55.32 8.58
C ALA A 649 -15.83 -55.12 8.96
N PRO A 650 -16.82 -55.40 8.08
CA PRO A 650 -18.05 -54.60 7.99
C PRO A 650 -19.22 -54.98 8.92
N GLY A 651 -20.02 -53.96 9.26
CA GLY A 651 -21.35 -54.06 9.88
C GLY A 651 -22.40 -53.23 9.13
N ARG A 652 -23.69 -53.56 9.28
CA ARG A 652 -24.84 -52.88 8.63
C ARG A 652 -25.62 -51.99 9.62
N LEU A 653 -26.57 -51.21 9.07
CA LEU A 653 -27.68 -50.46 9.72
C LEU A 653 -27.30 -49.05 10.23
N SER A 654 -28.19 -48.04 10.19
CA SER A 654 -29.52 -47.94 9.54
C SER A 654 -29.90 -46.48 9.24
N SER A 655 -30.93 -46.29 8.40
CA SER A 655 -31.42 -44.98 7.96
C SER A 655 -32.42 -44.34 8.94
N SER A 656 -32.02 -43.26 9.64
CA SER A 656 -32.97 -42.38 10.36
C SER A 656 -32.42 -40.96 10.59
N SER A 657 -32.61 -40.05 9.62
CA SER A 657 -32.44 -38.59 9.80
C SER A 657 -33.06 -37.73 8.68
N ALA A 658 -33.17 -38.24 7.46
CA ALA A 658 -33.63 -37.50 6.27
C ALA A 658 -35.16 -37.22 6.21
N ALA A 659 -35.79 -36.82 7.31
CA ALA A 659 -37.25 -36.75 7.43
C ALA A 659 -37.79 -35.65 8.38
N ARG A 660 -37.09 -34.52 8.58
CA ARG A 660 -37.54 -33.43 9.48
C ARG A 660 -37.40 -31.99 8.96
N ILE A 661 -37.13 -31.78 7.67
CA ILE A 661 -37.07 -30.44 7.06
C ILE A 661 -37.93 -30.40 5.79
N ASN A 662 -39.25 -30.55 5.93
CA ASN A 662 -40.21 -30.31 4.84
C ASN A 662 -41.61 -29.87 5.34
N SER A 663 -41.64 -29.06 6.41
CA SER A 663 -42.89 -28.52 6.96
C SER A 663 -42.59 -27.31 7.84
N TYR A 664 -42.63 -26.10 7.27
CA TYR A 664 -43.02 -24.82 7.92
C TYR A 664 -42.87 -23.64 6.93
N PHE A 665 -43.57 -23.74 5.78
CA PHE A 665 -43.81 -22.62 4.88
C PHE A 665 -45.30 -22.62 4.50
N ASN A 666 -46.07 -21.67 5.07
CA ASN A 666 -47.24 -21.06 4.42
C ASN A 666 -47.90 -19.95 5.26
N ASN A 667 -48.49 -19.01 4.51
CA ASN A 667 -49.55 -18.05 4.87
C ASN A 667 -49.27 -16.76 5.67
N ASP A 668 -49.99 -15.72 5.20
CA ASP A 668 -50.57 -14.56 5.92
C ASP A 668 -49.63 -13.42 6.40
N GLN A 669 -49.93 -12.10 6.23
CA GLN A 669 -51.14 -11.37 5.78
C GLN A 669 -50.86 -10.17 4.82
N ARG A 670 -51.93 -9.42 4.46
CA ARG A 670 -51.94 -8.16 3.68
C ARG A 670 -52.45 -6.95 4.51
N HIS A 671 -52.15 -5.73 4.02
CA HIS A 671 -52.90 -4.45 4.10
C HIS A 671 -52.35 -3.27 4.94
N GLN A 672 -52.73 -2.05 4.48
CA GLN A 672 -52.62 -0.71 5.08
C GLN A 672 -51.21 -0.06 5.10
N PHE A 673 -51.03 1.27 4.97
CA PHE A 673 -51.95 2.41 4.73
C PHE A 673 -51.34 3.41 3.70
N SER A 674 -51.80 4.67 3.56
CA SER A 674 -51.38 5.61 2.49
C SER A 674 -51.53 7.11 2.84
N SER A 675 -50.99 8.01 1.98
CA SER A 675 -51.07 9.50 2.00
C SER A 675 -50.21 10.21 3.07
N SER A 676 -49.87 11.52 3.02
CA SER A 676 -50.30 12.65 2.17
C SER A 676 -49.17 13.72 1.98
N THR A 677 -49.47 15.01 1.69
CA THR A 677 -48.61 15.91 0.86
C THR A 677 -48.45 17.38 1.36
N SER A 678 -47.38 18.07 0.91
CA SER A 678 -47.33 19.49 0.38
C SER A 678 -46.71 20.69 1.15
N ALA A 679 -45.82 21.39 0.42
CA ALA A 679 -45.67 22.85 0.15
C ALA A 679 -45.34 23.95 1.22
N PHE A 680 -44.40 24.87 0.86
CA PHE A 680 -44.55 26.35 0.87
C PHE A 680 -43.46 27.07 0.01
N ARG A 681 -43.50 28.42 -0.16
CA ARG A 681 -42.69 29.20 -1.16
C ARG A 681 -42.55 30.72 -0.84
N LEU A 682 -41.69 31.46 -1.60
CA LEU A 682 -41.53 32.95 -1.71
C LEU A 682 -40.67 33.66 -0.61
N SER A 683 -39.98 34.82 -0.80
CA SER A 683 -39.62 35.69 -1.96
C SER A 683 -38.48 36.70 -1.59
N ALA A 684 -37.94 37.51 -2.53
CA ALA A 684 -36.76 38.40 -2.37
C ALA A 684 -36.99 39.91 -2.68
N SER A 685 -35.98 40.78 -2.44
CA SER A 685 -35.95 42.23 -2.83
C SER A 685 -34.51 42.81 -2.84
N SER A 686 -34.27 43.98 -3.48
CA SER A 686 -32.93 44.61 -3.65
C SER A 686 -32.95 46.16 -3.85
N PRO A 687 -31.86 46.87 -3.48
CA PRO A 687 -31.52 48.26 -3.86
C PRO A 687 -30.05 48.42 -4.38
N ASN A 688 -29.54 49.57 -4.84
CA ASN A 688 -30.06 50.59 -5.77
C ASN A 688 -28.85 51.32 -6.45
N GLU A 689 -29.07 52.20 -7.43
CA GLU A 689 -28.03 52.59 -8.41
C GLU A 689 -27.00 53.68 -7.99
N GLU A 690 -27.22 54.43 -6.90
CA GLU A 690 -26.41 55.63 -6.56
C GLU A 690 -24.98 55.33 -6.04
N ASP A 691 -24.72 54.14 -5.46
CA ASP A 691 -23.41 53.79 -4.88
C ASP A 691 -22.29 53.57 -5.93
N LEU A 692 -22.66 53.34 -7.20
CA LEU A 692 -21.73 53.03 -8.29
C LEU A 692 -20.89 54.25 -8.73
N GLU A 693 -21.49 55.43 -8.80
CA GLU A 693 -20.80 56.62 -9.33
C GLU A 693 -19.79 57.21 -8.32
N LEU A 694 -20.06 57.09 -7.01
CA LEU A 694 -19.08 57.44 -5.96
C LEU A 694 -17.82 56.57 -6.06
N THR A 695 -17.99 55.27 -6.32
CA THR A 695 -16.91 54.30 -6.48
C THR A 695 -16.01 54.66 -7.68
N ARG A 696 -16.61 55.09 -8.80
CA ARG A 696 -15.92 55.46 -10.04
C ARG A 696 -14.94 56.63 -9.86
N GLN A 697 -15.32 57.64 -9.07
CA GLN A 697 -14.51 58.83 -8.85
C GLN A 697 -13.27 58.56 -7.98
N ILE A 698 -13.37 57.60 -7.03
CA ILE A 698 -12.26 57.19 -6.16
C ILE A 698 -11.14 56.50 -6.97
N ILE A 699 -11.51 55.68 -7.97
CA ILE A 699 -10.56 54.93 -8.82
C ILE A 699 -9.70 55.88 -9.67
N MET A 700 -10.31 56.86 -10.33
CA MET A 700 -9.60 57.81 -11.20
C MET A 700 -8.62 58.71 -10.42
N ALA A 701 -8.90 58.97 -9.14
CA ALA A 701 -7.97 59.67 -8.24
C ALA A 701 -6.74 58.83 -7.84
N HIS A 702 -6.80 57.51 -7.97
CA HIS A 702 -5.68 56.60 -7.68
C HIS A 702 -4.70 56.47 -8.87
N ILE A 703 -5.22 56.28 -10.08
CA ILE A 703 -4.40 56.07 -11.29
C ILE A 703 -3.45 57.25 -11.52
N LYS A 704 -3.95 58.49 -11.41
CA LYS A 704 -3.15 59.72 -11.56
C LYS A 704 -2.10 59.94 -10.47
N LYS A 705 -2.03 59.04 -9.48
CA LYS A 705 -1.09 59.08 -8.35
C LYS A 705 0.07 58.10 -8.48
N MET A 706 0.05 57.21 -9.49
CA MET A 706 1.04 56.13 -9.66
C MET A 706 2.13 56.41 -10.71
N GLY A 707 1.95 57.41 -11.59
CA GLY A 707 3.04 58.10 -12.29
C GLY A 707 4.06 57.21 -13.03
N LEU A 708 3.59 56.41 -13.99
CA LEU A 708 4.42 55.58 -14.86
C LEU A 708 4.20 55.94 -16.33
N GLU A 709 5.20 56.57 -16.93
CA GLU A 709 5.46 56.71 -18.36
C GLU A 709 6.96 56.37 -18.57
N ASP A 710 7.32 55.97 -19.79
CA ASP A 710 8.67 55.78 -20.36
C ASP A 710 9.60 54.67 -19.79
N VAL A 711 10.15 53.85 -20.71
CA VAL A 711 11.60 53.71 -21.06
C VAL A 711 11.73 52.70 -22.22
N ASP A 712 12.51 53.06 -23.25
CA ASP A 712 12.70 52.30 -24.51
C ASP A 712 14.16 51.82 -24.73
N ASP A 713 14.33 50.93 -25.73
CA ASP A 713 15.45 50.76 -26.70
C ASP A 713 16.91 50.33 -26.35
N GLU A 714 17.62 49.95 -27.44
CA GLU A 714 18.95 49.31 -27.65
C GLU A 714 18.98 47.75 -27.71
N ASP A 715 19.59 47.15 -28.74
CA ASP A 715 19.00 46.79 -30.06
C ASP A 715 19.94 45.75 -30.80
N ASP A 716 20.08 45.79 -32.14
CA ASP A 716 20.94 44.99 -33.06
C ASP A 716 20.49 43.51 -33.30
N ASP A 717 20.36 42.97 -34.54
CA ASP A 717 20.72 43.50 -35.87
C ASP A 717 19.89 42.86 -37.04
N ILE A 718 19.20 43.69 -37.85
CA ILE A 718 19.17 43.77 -39.35
C ILE A 718 18.91 42.51 -40.24
N THR A 719 18.19 42.51 -41.39
CA THR A 719 17.06 43.29 -41.99
C THR A 719 16.42 42.45 -43.12
N ASP A 720 15.17 42.75 -43.50
CA ASP A 720 14.71 43.14 -44.86
C ASP A 720 13.17 43.17 -44.88
N MET A 721 12.49 44.34 -44.85
CA MET A 721 12.26 45.29 -45.98
C MET A 721 11.33 44.70 -47.08
N ASP A 722 10.23 45.33 -47.52
CA ASP A 722 9.72 46.70 -47.26
C ASP A 722 8.22 46.86 -47.64
N GLY A 723 7.55 47.92 -47.15
CA GLY A 723 6.20 48.40 -47.54
C GLY A 723 4.99 47.66 -46.93
N ILE A 724 3.86 48.30 -46.60
CA ILE A 724 3.33 49.63 -46.95
C ILE A 724 2.87 50.40 -45.69
N VAL A 725 2.89 51.74 -45.75
CA VAL A 725 2.48 52.69 -44.69
C VAL A 725 1.32 53.57 -45.19
N ASP A 726 0.54 54.13 -44.24
CA ASP A 726 -0.65 54.99 -44.40
C ASP A 726 -1.88 54.29 -45.04
N ASP A 727 -3.13 54.63 -44.68
CA ASP A 727 -3.65 55.91 -44.20
C ASP A 727 -4.65 55.76 -43.03
N ASN A 728 -4.99 56.88 -42.39
CA ASN A 728 -5.79 56.96 -41.17
C ASN A 728 -7.30 57.15 -41.44
N ASN A 729 -8.09 57.04 -40.37
CA ASN A 729 -9.45 57.62 -40.23
C ASN A 729 -10.59 57.04 -41.11
N ASN A 730 -11.18 55.91 -40.68
CA ASN A 730 -12.63 55.75 -40.73
C ASN A 730 -13.13 54.79 -39.63
N GLY A 731 -14.39 54.97 -39.19
CA GLY A 731 -14.99 54.15 -38.15
C GLY A 731 -15.90 53.03 -38.68
N SER A 732 -16.31 52.14 -37.76
CA SER A 732 -17.21 50.98 -37.95
C SER A 732 -16.62 49.75 -38.67
N ASN A 733 -17.02 48.56 -38.18
CA ASN A 733 -16.71 47.21 -38.65
C ASN A 733 -15.22 46.85 -38.87
N HIS A 734 -14.64 46.16 -37.88
CA HIS A 734 -13.70 45.07 -38.18
C HIS A 734 -14.49 43.78 -38.44
N ASN A 735 -14.03 42.99 -39.41
CA ASN A 735 -14.76 41.82 -39.91
C ASN A 735 -14.69 40.64 -38.94
N HIS A 736 -15.83 40.07 -38.58
CA HIS A 736 -15.91 38.73 -37.98
C HIS A 736 -16.16 37.61 -39.02
N ASP A 737 -16.51 37.97 -40.26
CA ASP A 737 -16.96 37.01 -41.28
C ASP A 737 -15.86 36.05 -41.78
N ASP A 738 -14.57 36.45 -41.69
CA ASP A 738 -13.43 35.67 -42.20
C ASP A 738 -13.01 34.47 -41.32
N ASP A 739 -13.59 34.30 -40.11
CA ASP A 739 -13.30 33.17 -39.20
C ASP A 739 -14.48 32.17 -39.07
N TYR A 740 -15.64 32.46 -39.66
CA TYR A 740 -16.80 31.58 -39.58
C TYR A 740 -16.67 30.38 -40.56
N PRO A 741 -16.97 29.13 -40.14
CA PRO A 741 -16.76 27.94 -40.97
C PRO A 741 -17.77 27.87 -42.12
N GLN A 742 -17.28 27.72 -43.35
CA GLN A 742 -18.09 27.55 -44.56
C GLN A 742 -19.01 26.31 -44.51
N ASN A 743 -18.61 25.23 -43.81
CA ASN A 743 -19.53 24.14 -43.45
C ASN A 743 -20.08 24.38 -42.04
N ASP A 744 -21.05 25.28 -41.93
CA ASP A 744 -21.77 25.62 -40.70
C ASP A 744 -22.91 24.62 -40.35
N LEU A 745 -23.01 23.48 -41.05
CA LEU A 745 -24.12 22.54 -40.96
C LEU A 745 -24.41 22.09 -39.52
N MET A 746 -23.37 21.84 -38.71
CA MET A 746 -23.55 21.44 -37.32
C MET A 746 -24.02 22.58 -36.41
N ILE A 747 -23.59 23.82 -36.68
CA ILE A 747 -24.08 25.01 -35.97
C ILE A 747 -25.57 25.21 -36.29
N ARG A 748 -25.95 25.14 -37.57
CA ARG A 748 -27.35 25.21 -38.01
C ARG A 748 -28.21 24.09 -37.40
N ALA A 749 -27.74 22.85 -37.39
CA ALA A 749 -28.45 21.73 -36.80
C ALA A 749 -28.65 21.87 -35.28
N ALA A 750 -27.62 22.35 -34.57
CA ALA A 750 -27.70 22.60 -33.12
C ALA A 750 -28.71 23.71 -32.78
N LEU A 751 -28.69 24.83 -33.51
CA LEU A 751 -29.59 25.97 -33.31
C LEU A 751 -30.98 25.78 -33.98
N GLY A 752 -31.25 24.61 -34.57
CA GLY A 752 -32.50 24.31 -35.28
C GLY A 752 -32.80 25.21 -36.47
N ARG A 753 -31.76 25.79 -37.12
CA ARG A 753 -31.84 26.71 -38.26
C ARG A 753 -31.90 25.95 -39.58
N SER A 754 -32.88 26.26 -40.42
CA SER A 754 -33.08 25.66 -41.75
C SER A 754 -32.43 26.48 -42.88
N PRO A 755 -32.08 25.87 -44.04
CA PRO A 755 -32.22 24.45 -44.37
C PRO A 755 -31.14 23.58 -43.70
N ILE A 756 -31.47 22.32 -43.46
CA ILE A 756 -30.54 21.26 -43.05
C ILE A 756 -30.77 20.13 -44.06
N ASP A 757 -29.77 19.82 -44.88
CA ASP A 757 -29.94 18.92 -46.03
C ASP A 757 -29.45 17.48 -45.76
N ARG A 758 -28.60 17.30 -44.74
CA ARG A 758 -28.20 16.02 -44.15
C ARG A 758 -28.02 16.16 -42.63
N THR A 759 -28.10 15.08 -41.88
CA THR A 759 -27.73 15.03 -40.46
C THR A 759 -26.20 15.16 -40.33
N PRO A 760 -25.68 16.16 -39.58
CA PRO A 760 -24.23 16.27 -39.34
C PRO A 760 -23.73 15.24 -38.31
N VAL A 761 -22.46 14.87 -38.39
CA VAL A 761 -21.85 13.83 -37.54
C VAL A 761 -20.49 14.25 -36.94
N TRP A 762 -20.26 13.90 -35.68
CA TRP A 762 -18.94 13.82 -35.04
C TRP A 762 -18.91 12.69 -34.00
N LEU A 763 -17.75 12.40 -33.41
CA LEU A 763 -17.53 11.18 -32.64
C LEU A 763 -16.99 11.46 -31.23
N PHE A 764 -17.64 10.94 -30.20
CA PHE A 764 -17.05 10.91 -28.85
C PHE A 764 -15.71 10.14 -28.85
N ARG A 765 -14.64 10.79 -28.36
CA ARG A 765 -13.23 10.36 -28.50
C ARG A 765 -12.79 10.19 -29.97
N GLN A 766 -13.13 11.19 -30.79
CA GLN A 766 -12.76 11.32 -32.20
C GLN A 766 -11.27 11.02 -32.46
N ALA A 767 -10.38 11.54 -31.64
CA ALA A 767 -8.96 11.21 -31.64
C ALA A 767 -8.63 10.19 -30.53
N GLY A 768 -7.89 9.14 -30.86
CA GLY A 768 -7.47 8.15 -29.88
C GLY A 768 -7.08 6.79 -30.46
N ARG A 769 -6.95 5.79 -29.58
CA ARG A 769 -6.31 4.48 -29.82
C ARG A 769 -6.90 3.61 -30.94
N HIS A 770 -8.05 3.95 -31.50
CA HIS A 770 -8.60 3.25 -32.66
C HIS A 770 -7.92 3.67 -33.98
N LEU A 771 -7.32 4.87 -34.02
CA LEU A 771 -6.58 5.40 -35.17
C LEU A 771 -5.14 4.82 -35.20
N PRO A 772 -4.68 4.25 -36.32
CA PRO A 772 -3.28 3.85 -36.49
C PRO A 772 -2.31 5.02 -36.27
N GLU A 773 -2.58 6.16 -36.90
CA GLU A 773 -1.76 7.37 -36.88
C GLU A 773 -1.61 7.97 -35.48
N TYR A 774 -2.65 7.93 -34.62
CA TYR A 774 -2.53 8.36 -33.23
C TYR A 774 -1.57 7.46 -32.43
N ASN A 775 -1.64 6.14 -32.65
CA ASN A 775 -0.74 5.20 -31.96
C ASN A 775 0.71 5.34 -32.47
N GLU A 776 0.90 5.58 -33.77
CA GLU A 776 2.21 5.89 -34.37
C GLU A 776 2.77 7.21 -33.84
N TYR A 777 2.00 8.29 -33.90
CA TYR A 777 2.39 9.62 -33.39
C TYR A 777 2.78 9.55 -31.91
N LYS A 778 1.95 8.91 -31.09
CA LYS A 778 2.24 8.72 -29.66
C LYS A 778 3.52 7.91 -29.41
N THR A 779 3.78 6.88 -30.22
CA THR A 779 5.02 6.10 -30.14
C THR A 779 6.23 6.95 -30.56
N LYS A 780 6.07 7.84 -31.53
CA LYS A 780 7.10 8.77 -32.03
C LYS A 780 7.45 9.86 -31.02
N VAL A 781 6.47 10.47 -30.33
CA VAL A 781 6.75 11.52 -29.31
C VAL A 781 7.09 10.96 -27.93
N GLY A 782 6.75 9.70 -27.63
CA GLY A 782 7.09 9.02 -26.37
C GLY A 782 6.37 9.54 -25.11
N ARG A 783 5.46 10.51 -25.26
CA ARG A 783 4.71 11.18 -24.18
C ARG A 783 3.52 10.35 -23.69
N SER A 784 3.11 10.55 -22.44
CA SER A 784 1.87 9.98 -21.88
C SER A 784 0.62 10.68 -22.48
N PHE A 785 -0.59 10.30 -22.05
CA PHE A 785 -1.80 11.01 -22.51
C PHE A 785 -1.84 12.44 -21.96
N LEU A 786 -1.66 12.62 -20.65
CA LEU A 786 -1.71 13.93 -20.00
C LEU A 786 -0.53 14.81 -20.43
N ASP A 787 0.67 14.23 -20.57
CA ASP A 787 1.86 14.99 -20.99
C ASP A 787 1.64 15.68 -22.36
N MET A 788 0.96 15.02 -23.31
CA MET A 788 0.66 15.61 -24.62
C MET A 788 -0.30 16.80 -24.52
N LEU A 789 -1.17 16.85 -23.52
CA LEU A 789 -2.12 17.97 -23.35
C LEU A 789 -1.42 19.28 -22.94
N SER A 790 -0.22 19.18 -22.38
CA SER A 790 0.62 20.34 -22.05
C SER A 790 1.31 20.98 -23.27
N TYR A 791 1.27 20.36 -24.45
CA TYR A 791 1.92 20.86 -25.67
C TYR A 791 0.87 21.15 -26.77
N PRO A 792 0.64 22.43 -27.13
CA PRO A 792 -0.33 22.79 -28.16
C PRO A 792 -0.15 22.05 -29.49
N GLU A 793 1.10 21.80 -29.91
CA GLU A 793 1.43 21.05 -31.12
C GLU A 793 0.94 19.59 -31.12
N ASP A 794 1.02 18.91 -29.97
CA ASP A 794 0.52 17.54 -29.83
C ASP A 794 -1.01 17.51 -29.78
N VAL A 795 -1.63 18.47 -29.09
CA VAL A 795 -3.10 18.64 -29.05
C VAL A 795 -3.63 18.91 -30.46
N ALA A 796 -3.05 19.86 -31.17
CA ALA A 796 -3.45 20.22 -32.52
C ALA A 796 -3.29 19.05 -33.49
N GLU A 797 -2.16 18.35 -33.47
CA GLU A 797 -1.95 17.18 -34.32
C GLU A 797 -2.93 16.04 -34.00
N CYS A 798 -3.20 15.76 -32.73
CA CYS A 798 -4.20 14.76 -32.35
C CYS A 798 -5.62 15.15 -32.79
N THR A 799 -6.02 16.43 -32.70
CA THR A 799 -7.33 16.89 -33.21
C THR A 799 -7.42 16.82 -34.73
N MET A 800 -6.34 17.11 -35.48
CA MET A 800 -6.36 17.12 -36.95
C MET A 800 -6.42 15.70 -37.55
N GLN A 801 -5.81 14.69 -36.93
CA GLN A 801 -5.79 13.30 -37.44
C GLN A 801 -7.16 12.73 -37.86
N PRO A 802 -8.20 12.70 -36.99
CA PRO A 802 -9.49 12.13 -37.37
C PRO A 802 -10.27 12.96 -38.39
N ILE A 803 -10.07 14.28 -38.48
CA ILE A 803 -10.76 15.12 -39.48
C ILE A 803 -10.09 15.05 -40.86
N ARG A 804 -8.80 14.66 -40.91
CA ARG A 804 -8.12 14.24 -42.15
C ARG A 804 -8.55 12.83 -42.60
N ARG A 805 -8.94 11.95 -41.65
CA ARG A 805 -9.35 10.55 -41.94
C ARG A 805 -10.84 10.40 -42.30
N TYR A 806 -11.72 11.03 -41.54
CA TYR A 806 -13.17 10.85 -41.64
C TYR A 806 -13.83 12.14 -42.12
N ASN A 807 -14.87 12.02 -42.96
CA ASN A 807 -15.70 13.14 -43.40
C ASN A 807 -16.68 13.60 -42.30
N VAL A 808 -16.17 14.03 -41.14
CA VAL A 808 -16.99 14.54 -40.02
C VAL A 808 -17.29 16.03 -40.18
N ASP A 809 -18.45 16.47 -39.69
CA ASP A 809 -18.92 17.86 -39.82
C ASP A 809 -18.44 18.78 -38.69
N ALA A 810 -17.62 18.29 -37.76
CA ALA A 810 -16.92 19.08 -36.75
C ALA A 810 -15.63 18.42 -36.26
N ALA A 811 -14.69 19.24 -35.82
CA ALA A 811 -13.59 18.82 -34.96
C ALA A 811 -13.98 18.98 -33.49
N ILE A 812 -13.33 18.23 -32.60
CA ILE A 812 -13.34 18.50 -31.15
C ILE A 812 -11.90 18.64 -30.66
N LEU A 813 -11.70 19.59 -29.73
CA LEU A 813 -10.45 19.77 -29.00
C LEU A 813 -9.97 18.44 -28.38
N PHE A 814 -8.68 18.13 -28.50
CA PHE A 814 -8.07 16.98 -27.84
C PHE A 814 -7.57 17.37 -26.44
N SER A 815 -8.41 17.20 -25.42
CA SER A 815 -8.08 17.53 -24.02
C SER A 815 -8.68 16.48 -23.06
N ASP A 816 -8.47 16.64 -21.75
CA ASP A 816 -9.15 15.89 -20.71
C ASP A 816 -10.29 16.72 -20.09
N ILE A 817 -11.26 16.04 -19.49
CA ILE A 817 -12.39 16.69 -18.81
C ILE A 817 -11.98 17.33 -17.47
N LEU A 818 -10.87 16.90 -16.85
CA LEU A 818 -10.45 17.36 -15.51
C LEU A 818 -9.37 18.46 -15.50
N VAL A 819 -9.03 19.10 -16.62
CA VAL A 819 -8.00 20.19 -16.63
C VAL A 819 -8.32 21.34 -15.68
N ILE A 820 -9.61 21.59 -15.38
CA ILE A 820 -10.04 22.56 -14.36
C ILE A 820 -9.64 22.12 -12.94
N ALA A 821 -9.63 20.82 -12.63
CA ALA A 821 -9.15 20.33 -11.35
C ALA A 821 -7.63 20.58 -11.19
N GLU A 822 -6.86 20.35 -12.25
CA GLU A 822 -5.41 20.64 -12.27
C GLU A 822 -5.14 22.14 -12.08
N ALA A 823 -5.91 23.00 -12.76
CA ALA A 823 -5.86 24.46 -12.57
C ALA A 823 -6.16 24.91 -11.13
N LEU A 824 -7.02 24.16 -10.41
CA LEU A 824 -7.35 24.38 -9.00
C LEU A 824 -6.40 23.65 -8.02
N ASN A 825 -5.19 23.29 -8.47
CA ASN A 825 -4.15 22.57 -7.70
C ASN A 825 -4.56 21.15 -7.22
N VAL A 826 -5.50 20.49 -7.91
CA VAL A 826 -5.84 19.08 -7.67
C VAL A 826 -5.16 18.21 -8.71
N GLU A 827 -4.12 17.49 -8.29
CA GLU A 827 -3.35 16.56 -9.13
C GLU A 827 -4.28 15.52 -9.81
N VAL A 828 -4.20 15.43 -11.14
CA VAL A 828 -4.86 14.41 -11.96
C VAL A 828 -3.80 13.47 -12.55
N THR A 829 -4.13 12.18 -12.61
CA THR A 829 -3.25 11.15 -13.18
C THR A 829 -4.06 10.16 -14.01
N MET A 830 -3.45 9.58 -15.05
CA MET A 830 -4.09 8.53 -15.87
C MET A 830 -3.25 7.25 -15.92
N PRO A 831 -3.05 6.53 -14.79
CA PRO A 831 -2.27 5.30 -14.76
C PRO A 831 -2.85 4.23 -15.70
N GLY A 832 -1.95 3.62 -16.49
CA GLY A 832 -2.28 2.78 -17.65
C GLY A 832 -3.34 1.72 -17.36
N GLY A 833 -4.45 1.79 -18.10
CA GLY A 833 -5.58 0.85 -18.02
C GLY A 833 -6.56 1.09 -16.86
N VAL A 834 -6.19 1.86 -15.83
CA VAL A 834 -7.07 2.12 -14.68
C VAL A 834 -8.10 3.20 -15.00
N GLY A 835 -7.73 4.23 -15.77
CA GLY A 835 -8.55 5.41 -16.05
C GLY A 835 -8.04 6.63 -15.30
N ILE A 836 -8.81 7.71 -15.32
CA ILE A 836 -8.46 8.96 -14.62
C ILE A 836 -8.58 8.77 -13.11
N GLN A 837 -7.61 9.29 -12.36
CA GLN A 837 -7.54 9.27 -10.90
C GLN A 837 -7.01 10.59 -10.35
N VAL A 838 -7.63 11.10 -9.29
CA VAL A 838 -7.07 12.16 -8.43
C VAL A 838 -6.37 11.46 -7.25
N PRO A 839 -5.03 11.49 -7.12
CA PRO A 839 -4.31 10.71 -6.11
C PRO A 839 -4.54 11.18 -4.67
N CYS A 840 -4.81 12.47 -4.49
CA CYS A 840 -5.08 13.11 -3.22
C CYS A 840 -6.43 13.85 -3.29
N PRO A 841 -7.58 13.17 -3.12
CA PRO A 841 -8.90 13.82 -3.11
C PRO A 841 -9.05 14.80 -1.94
N LEU A 842 -10.09 15.62 -1.97
CA LEU A 842 -10.49 16.49 -0.88
C LEU A 842 -11.15 15.67 0.23
N VAL A 843 -10.64 15.77 1.47
CA VAL A 843 -11.10 14.95 2.61
C VAL A 843 -12.09 15.66 3.54
N GLY A 844 -12.35 16.96 3.34
CA GLY A 844 -13.39 17.70 4.04
C GLY A 844 -13.35 19.21 3.76
N PRO A 845 -14.32 19.99 4.29
CA PRO A 845 -14.40 21.44 4.02
C PRO A 845 -13.18 22.24 4.46
N ALA A 846 -12.42 21.76 5.45
CA ALA A 846 -11.16 22.39 5.87
C ALA A 846 -10.03 22.17 4.84
N ASP A 847 -9.92 20.95 4.29
CA ASP A 847 -8.94 20.61 3.25
C ASP A 847 -9.24 21.36 1.93
N MET A 848 -10.52 21.46 1.58
CA MET A 848 -11.03 22.28 0.48
C MET A 848 -10.55 23.74 0.60
N LYS A 849 -10.70 24.37 1.77
CA LYS A 849 -10.29 25.78 1.99
C LYS A 849 -8.80 25.98 2.20
N ALA A 850 -8.04 24.92 2.45
CA ALA A 850 -6.57 24.96 2.55
C ALA A 850 -5.87 24.76 1.21
N ARG A 851 -6.51 24.09 0.24
CA ARG A 851 -5.89 23.67 -1.03
C ARG A 851 -6.40 24.41 -2.27
N LEU A 852 -7.69 24.73 -2.32
CA LEU A 852 -8.27 25.44 -3.45
C LEU A 852 -8.04 26.96 -3.30
N PRO A 853 -7.81 27.70 -4.41
CA PRO A 853 -7.76 29.16 -4.36
C PRO A 853 -9.10 29.74 -3.89
N SER A 854 -9.05 30.91 -3.25
CA SER A 854 -10.27 31.59 -2.80
C SER A 854 -11.10 32.08 -4.00
N LYS A 855 -12.41 32.25 -3.80
CA LYS A 855 -13.37 32.57 -4.87
C LYS A 855 -13.03 33.87 -5.60
N GLU A 856 -12.42 34.81 -4.91
CA GLU A 856 -12.02 36.14 -5.38
C GLU A 856 -10.84 36.08 -6.37
N VAL A 857 -10.01 35.02 -6.28
CA VAL A 857 -8.89 34.77 -7.19
C VAL A 857 -9.36 34.10 -8.48
N ILE A 858 -10.49 33.37 -8.45
CA ILE A 858 -11.02 32.62 -9.58
C ILE A 858 -11.74 33.57 -10.53
N ASN A 859 -10.97 34.13 -11.46
CA ASN A 859 -11.40 35.07 -12.48
C ASN A 859 -10.80 34.70 -13.85
N ARG A 860 -11.04 35.54 -14.86
CA ARG A 860 -10.56 35.32 -16.24
C ARG A 860 -9.04 35.24 -16.37
N GLU A 861 -8.31 36.06 -15.62
CA GLU A 861 -6.84 36.13 -15.61
C GLU A 861 -6.24 34.85 -15.03
N PHE A 862 -6.79 34.34 -13.91
CA PHE A 862 -6.43 33.05 -13.33
C PHE A 862 -6.61 31.88 -14.30
N VAL A 863 -7.68 31.88 -15.10
CA VAL A 863 -7.91 30.85 -16.12
C VAL A 863 -6.91 30.97 -17.28
N MET A 864 -6.52 32.17 -17.68
CA MET A 864 -5.47 32.36 -18.69
C MET A 864 -4.07 31.94 -18.20
N ASP A 865 -3.73 32.26 -16.95
CA ASP A 865 -2.47 31.83 -16.32
C ASP A 865 -2.39 30.29 -16.18
N LYS A 866 -3.46 29.63 -15.75
CA LYS A 866 -3.46 28.17 -15.52
C LYS A 866 -3.73 27.34 -16.78
N LEU A 867 -4.59 27.80 -17.69
CA LEU A 867 -5.08 27.04 -18.86
C LEU A 867 -4.82 27.73 -20.20
N GLY A 868 -3.95 28.75 -20.26
CA GLY A 868 -3.58 29.44 -21.50
C GLY A 868 -3.00 28.51 -22.58
N HIS A 869 -2.33 27.42 -22.20
CA HIS A 869 -1.88 26.38 -23.13
C HIS A 869 -3.03 25.70 -23.89
N VAL A 870 -4.21 25.58 -23.28
CA VAL A 870 -5.41 25.08 -23.96
C VAL A 870 -5.90 26.09 -24.98
N MET A 871 -5.91 27.39 -24.65
CA MET A 871 -6.32 28.44 -25.58
C MET A 871 -5.39 28.56 -26.79
N GLU A 872 -4.07 28.40 -26.56
CA GLU A 872 -3.09 28.31 -27.63
C GLU A 872 -3.30 27.06 -28.51
N SER A 873 -3.72 25.94 -27.91
CA SER A 873 -4.11 24.75 -28.66
C SER A 873 -5.31 25.00 -29.58
N VAL A 874 -6.32 25.75 -29.12
CA VAL A 874 -7.49 26.13 -29.95
C VAL A 874 -7.05 26.99 -31.14
N ARG A 875 -6.21 28.02 -30.92
CA ARG A 875 -5.64 28.86 -31.99
C ARG A 875 -4.86 28.05 -33.02
N LEU A 876 -4.00 27.13 -32.56
CA LEU A 876 -3.17 26.31 -33.43
C LEU A 876 -3.99 25.31 -34.26
N ILE A 877 -5.06 24.73 -33.69
CA ILE A 877 -6.04 23.93 -34.44
C ILE A 877 -6.67 24.81 -35.55
N ARG A 878 -7.06 26.05 -35.24
CA ARG A 878 -7.62 26.97 -36.24
C ARG A 878 -6.63 27.35 -37.36
N SER A 879 -5.36 27.56 -37.03
CA SER A 879 -4.31 27.80 -38.04
C SER A 879 -4.19 26.60 -38.98
N ARG A 880 -4.00 25.39 -38.44
CA ARG A 880 -3.88 24.16 -39.24
C ARG A 880 -5.13 23.83 -40.06
N MET A 881 -6.32 24.10 -39.53
CA MET A 881 -7.58 24.03 -40.30
C MET A 881 -7.56 24.95 -41.52
N LYS A 882 -7.09 26.19 -41.36
CA LYS A 882 -6.99 27.18 -42.44
C LYS A 882 -5.91 26.80 -43.47
N GLU A 883 -4.77 26.31 -43.00
CA GLU A 883 -3.65 25.83 -43.83
C GLU A 883 -4.02 24.59 -44.66
N GLU A 884 -4.76 23.64 -44.09
CA GLU A 884 -5.25 22.43 -44.77
C GLU A 884 -6.58 22.65 -45.53
N ASN A 885 -7.10 23.89 -45.55
CA ASN A 885 -8.39 24.27 -46.17
C ASN A 885 -9.58 23.41 -45.65
N ILE A 886 -9.56 23.06 -44.37
CA ILE A 886 -10.61 22.32 -43.66
C ILE A 886 -11.52 23.33 -42.95
N SER A 887 -12.76 23.47 -43.43
CA SER A 887 -13.66 24.56 -43.02
C SER A 887 -14.90 24.10 -42.23
N ILE A 888 -14.68 23.24 -41.22
CA ILE A 888 -15.71 22.76 -40.27
C ILE A 888 -15.57 23.48 -38.90
N PRO A 889 -16.65 23.57 -38.09
CA PRO A 889 -16.57 24.11 -36.73
C PRO A 889 -15.65 23.30 -35.80
N LEU A 890 -15.07 24.00 -34.83
CA LEU A 890 -14.33 23.43 -33.71
C LEU A 890 -15.19 23.43 -32.44
N ILE A 891 -15.38 22.26 -31.83
CA ILE A 891 -16.05 22.08 -30.55
C ILE A 891 -15.04 22.25 -29.41
N GLY A 892 -15.25 23.28 -28.58
CA GLY A 892 -14.65 23.42 -27.26
C GLY A 892 -15.48 22.68 -26.21
N PHE A 893 -14.89 22.33 -25.06
CA PHE A 893 -15.61 21.59 -24.03
C PHE A 893 -15.09 21.80 -22.59
N SER A 894 -15.89 21.33 -21.63
CA SER A 894 -15.50 21.20 -20.21
C SER A 894 -16.21 20.02 -19.54
N ALA A 895 -15.67 19.49 -18.45
CA ALA A 895 -16.51 18.81 -17.46
C ALA A 895 -17.55 19.77 -16.87
N ALA A 896 -18.65 19.19 -16.40
CA ALA A 896 -19.65 19.89 -15.60
C ALA A 896 -19.30 19.88 -14.08
N PRO A 897 -19.93 20.75 -13.28
CA PRO A 897 -19.58 20.94 -11.86
C PRO A 897 -19.67 19.67 -11.00
N TRP A 898 -20.69 18.83 -11.17
CA TRP A 898 -20.79 17.60 -10.36
C TRP A 898 -19.72 16.59 -10.75
N THR A 899 -19.43 16.41 -12.04
CA THR A 899 -18.33 15.55 -12.51
C THR A 899 -16.98 16.00 -11.94
N LEU A 900 -16.68 17.30 -11.92
CA LEU A 900 -15.46 17.82 -11.30
C LEU A 900 -15.43 17.54 -9.79
N LEU A 901 -16.49 17.90 -9.05
CA LEU A 901 -16.60 17.62 -7.61
C LEU A 901 -16.42 16.13 -7.32
N PHE A 902 -17.11 15.26 -8.06
CA PHE A 902 -17.09 13.81 -7.90
C PHE A 902 -15.67 13.23 -8.01
N TYR A 903 -14.88 13.68 -8.98
CA TYR A 903 -13.46 13.28 -9.06
C TYR A 903 -12.60 13.94 -7.97
N MET A 904 -12.84 15.21 -7.65
CA MET A 904 -12.09 15.95 -6.63
C MET A 904 -12.29 15.37 -5.21
N VAL A 905 -13.46 14.82 -4.88
CA VAL A 905 -13.73 14.20 -3.55
C VAL A 905 -13.63 12.67 -3.56
N GLY A 906 -14.09 12.00 -4.62
CA GLY A 906 -14.10 10.54 -4.71
C GLY A 906 -12.80 9.92 -5.26
N GLY A 907 -12.00 10.69 -6.00
CA GLY A 907 -10.71 10.24 -6.53
C GLY A 907 -10.75 9.36 -7.78
N SER A 908 -11.89 8.73 -8.13
CA SER A 908 -11.98 7.89 -9.34
C SER A 908 -13.42 7.56 -9.76
N SER A 909 -13.66 7.44 -11.06
CA SER A 909 -14.91 6.91 -11.64
C SER A 909 -15.11 5.39 -11.51
N LYS A 910 -14.23 4.67 -10.80
CA LYS A 910 -14.28 3.21 -10.62
C LYS A 910 -14.10 2.72 -9.17
N LYS A 911 -13.79 3.62 -8.24
CA LYS A 911 -13.53 3.32 -6.82
C LYS A 911 -14.15 4.44 -5.99
N ASN A 912 -14.51 4.18 -4.75
CA ASN A 912 -15.03 5.21 -3.82
C ASN A 912 -16.23 6.00 -4.38
N THR A 913 -17.01 5.40 -5.29
CA THR A 913 -18.02 6.11 -6.09
C THR A 913 -19.25 6.55 -5.28
N HIS A 914 -19.33 6.18 -4.00
CA HIS A 914 -20.30 6.70 -3.03
C HIS A 914 -19.87 8.03 -2.40
N ILE A 915 -18.55 8.32 -2.32
CA ILE A 915 -18.03 9.49 -1.58
C ILE A 915 -18.55 10.81 -2.16
N GLY A 916 -18.82 10.87 -3.47
CA GLY A 916 -19.48 12.05 -4.07
C GLY A 916 -20.85 12.35 -3.45
N MET A 917 -21.72 11.33 -3.31
CA MET A 917 -23.05 11.48 -2.71
C MET A 917 -22.98 11.70 -1.20
N GLU A 918 -22.09 10.95 -0.52
CA GLU A 918 -21.81 11.13 0.90
C GLU A 918 -21.34 12.56 1.21
N TRP A 919 -20.51 13.16 0.35
CA TRP A 919 -20.08 14.56 0.48
C TRP A 919 -21.25 15.55 0.36
N LEU A 920 -22.19 15.33 -0.58
CA LEU A 920 -23.41 16.17 -0.67
C LEU A 920 -24.26 16.08 0.61
N HIS A 921 -24.39 14.89 1.20
CA HIS A 921 -25.21 14.64 2.38
C HIS A 921 -24.55 15.09 3.69
N VAL A 922 -23.23 14.91 3.84
CA VAL A 922 -22.46 15.23 5.05
C VAL A 922 -22.01 16.71 5.06
N TYR A 923 -21.71 17.28 3.89
CA TYR A 923 -21.20 18.65 3.74
C TYR A 923 -22.00 19.49 2.71
N PRO A 924 -23.33 19.64 2.86
CA PRO A 924 -24.18 20.31 1.85
C PRO A 924 -23.77 21.77 1.57
N GLU A 925 -23.40 22.56 2.59
CA GLU A 925 -22.96 23.95 2.36
C GLU A 925 -21.62 24.04 1.62
N ALA A 926 -20.64 23.21 1.99
CA ALA A 926 -19.36 23.15 1.30
C ALA A 926 -19.50 22.58 -0.13
N SER A 927 -20.48 21.71 -0.35
CA SER A 927 -20.85 21.23 -1.68
C SER A 927 -21.38 22.37 -2.55
N ARG A 928 -22.25 23.23 -2.04
CA ARG A 928 -22.74 24.42 -2.76
C ARG A 928 -21.62 25.45 -3.00
N GLU A 929 -20.73 25.65 -2.02
CA GLU A 929 -19.54 26.50 -2.14
C GLU A 929 -18.61 26.00 -3.27
N LEU A 930 -18.31 24.70 -3.29
CA LEU A 930 -17.46 24.07 -4.32
C LEU A 930 -18.15 24.04 -5.70
N LEU A 931 -19.45 23.73 -5.77
CA LEU A 931 -20.17 23.70 -7.05
C LEU A 931 -20.31 25.09 -7.67
N ASP A 932 -20.56 26.15 -6.89
CA ASP A 932 -20.55 27.52 -7.43
C ASP A 932 -19.12 27.94 -7.85
N MET A 933 -18.10 27.61 -7.07
CA MET A 933 -16.69 27.80 -7.46
C MET A 933 -16.39 27.17 -8.83
N LEU A 934 -16.72 25.88 -8.98
CA LEU A 934 -16.56 25.13 -10.23
C LEU A 934 -17.40 25.71 -11.38
N THR A 935 -18.61 26.19 -11.09
CA THR A 935 -19.47 26.88 -12.06
C THR A 935 -18.80 28.12 -12.64
N ASN A 936 -18.22 28.97 -11.78
CA ASN A 936 -17.61 30.24 -12.22
C ASN A 936 -16.38 30.00 -13.11
N ILE A 937 -15.50 29.06 -12.74
CA ILE A 937 -14.32 28.71 -13.56
C ILE A 937 -14.70 28.05 -14.89
N ILE A 938 -15.74 27.21 -14.93
CA ILE A 938 -16.26 26.63 -16.19
C ILE A 938 -16.75 27.73 -17.14
N VAL A 939 -17.49 28.72 -16.63
CA VAL A 939 -17.99 29.84 -17.45
C VAL A 939 -16.85 30.64 -18.08
N GLU A 940 -15.82 31.01 -17.31
CA GLU A 940 -14.67 31.75 -17.86
C GLU A 940 -13.83 30.88 -18.82
N TYR A 941 -13.59 29.61 -18.50
CA TYR A 941 -12.85 28.67 -19.35
C TYR A 941 -13.54 28.38 -20.69
N MET A 942 -14.86 28.23 -20.70
CA MET A 942 -15.63 28.02 -21.93
C MET A 942 -15.82 29.34 -22.72
N SER A 943 -15.91 30.48 -22.04
CA SER A 943 -15.86 31.81 -22.67
C SER A 943 -14.54 32.04 -23.42
N LEU A 944 -13.41 31.70 -22.78
CA LEU A 944 -12.08 31.82 -23.38
C LEU A 944 -11.89 30.88 -24.56
N GLN A 945 -12.44 29.66 -24.53
CA GLN A 945 -12.40 28.77 -25.70
C GLN A 945 -13.11 29.40 -26.92
N VAL A 946 -14.26 30.06 -26.73
CA VAL A 946 -14.96 30.76 -27.82
C VAL A 946 -14.11 31.88 -28.41
N GLU A 947 -13.59 32.77 -27.58
CA GLU A 947 -12.75 33.91 -28.02
C GLU A 947 -11.44 33.50 -28.70
N ASN A 948 -10.99 32.26 -28.55
CA ASN A 948 -9.80 31.73 -29.22
C ASN A 948 -10.12 30.78 -30.39
N GLY A 949 -11.39 30.66 -30.79
CA GLY A 949 -11.81 29.98 -32.02
C GLY A 949 -12.65 28.70 -31.86
N ALA A 950 -13.29 28.47 -30.71
CA ALA A 950 -14.30 27.43 -30.57
C ALA A 950 -15.69 27.94 -31.02
N HIS A 951 -16.27 27.29 -32.03
CA HIS A 951 -17.56 27.67 -32.64
C HIS A 951 -18.77 27.06 -31.93
N MET A 952 -18.54 26.00 -31.16
CA MET A 952 -19.56 25.22 -30.45
C MET A 952 -18.99 24.78 -29.09
N LEU A 953 -19.87 24.59 -28.11
CA LEU A 953 -19.49 24.25 -26.74
C LEU A 953 -20.20 22.98 -26.26
N GLN A 954 -19.44 22.02 -25.74
CA GLN A 954 -19.97 20.78 -25.13
C GLN A 954 -19.67 20.75 -23.63
N LEU A 955 -20.70 20.60 -22.81
CA LEU A 955 -20.58 20.38 -21.37
C LEU A 955 -20.77 18.90 -21.04
N PHE A 956 -19.83 18.30 -20.31
CA PHE A 956 -19.82 16.87 -19.98
C PHE A 956 -20.12 16.63 -18.49
N GLU A 957 -21.39 16.35 -18.18
CA GLU A 957 -21.81 15.81 -16.88
C GLU A 957 -21.73 14.27 -16.91
N ALA A 958 -20.50 13.79 -17.14
CA ALA A 958 -20.18 12.39 -17.41
C ALA A 958 -20.46 11.46 -16.22
N MET A 959 -20.51 11.99 -14.99
CA MET A 959 -20.83 11.26 -13.75
C MET A 959 -22.30 11.40 -13.33
N GLY A 960 -23.21 11.83 -14.22
CA GLY A 960 -24.65 11.93 -13.94
C GLY A 960 -25.29 10.63 -13.40
N MET A 961 -24.78 9.47 -13.83
CA MET A 961 -25.20 8.14 -13.35
C MET A 961 -24.82 7.84 -11.89
N MET A 962 -24.07 8.73 -11.24
CA MET A 962 -23.61 8.61 -9.86
C MET A 962 -24.34 9.54 -8.89
N ILE A 963 -25.35 10.29 -9.35
CA ILE A 963 -26.15 11.22 -8.54
C ILE A 963 -27.64 10.90 -8.66
N GLU A 964 -28.32 10.85 -7.51
CA GLU A 964 -29.75 10.56 -7.44
C GLU A 964 -30.59 11.78 -7.89
N PRO A 965 -31.81 11.59 -8.43
CA PRO A 965 -32.56 12.68 -9.07
C PRO A 965 -32.83 13.89 -8.18
N LYS A 966 -33.08 13.68 -6.88
CA LYS A 966 -33.29 14.75 -5.90
C LYS A 966 -32.03 15.59 -5.72
N GLU A 967 -30.89 14.94 -5.52
CA GLU A 967 -29.59 15.59 -5.36
C GLU A 967 -29.11 16.23 -6.67
N PHE A 968 -29.47 15.67 -7.83
CA PHE A 968 -29.25 16.32 -9.13
C PHE A 968 -30.02 17.65 -9.20
N ASP A 969 -31.31 17.65 -8.85
CA ASP A 969 -32.14 18.87 -8.83
C ASP A 969 -31.69 19.90 -7.78
N GLU A 970 -31.17 19.46 -6.62
CA GLU A 970 -30.70 20.36 -5.56
C GLU A 970 -29.30 20.94 -5.82
N PHE A 971 -28.36 20.14 -6.35
CA PHE A 971 -26.94 20.50 -6.42
C PHE A 971 -26.41 20.70 -7.85
N ALA A 972 -26.68 19.78 -8.77
CA ALA A 972 -26.13 19.85 -10.14
C ALA A 972 -26.93 20.80 -11.04
N MET A 973 -28.26 20.70 -11.05
CA MET A 973 -29.13 21.42 -11.98
C MET A 973 -29.11 22.95 -11.82
N PRO A 974 -28.98 23.55 -10.61
CA PRO A 974 -28.81 24.99 -10.47
C PRO A 974 -27.51 25.49 -11.12
N ALA A 975 -26.43 24.72 -10.98
CA ALA A 975 -25.13 25.01 -11.57
C ALA A 975 -25.18 24.90 -13.11
N LEU A 976 -25.80 23.84 -13.64
CA LEU A 976 -26.03 23.66 -15.08
C LEU A 976 -26.90 24.77 -15.69
N ARG A 977 -27.93 25.26 -14.97
CA ARG A 977 -28.73 26.43 -15.40
C ARG A 977 -27.91 27.71 -15.42
N LYS A 978 -27.05 27.94 -14.42
CA LYS A 978 -26.17 29.12 -14.37
C LYS A 978 -25.14 29.13 -15.51
N ILE A 979 -24.52 28.00 -15.82
CA ILE A 979 -23.58 27.88 -16.96
C ILE A 979 -24.27 28.27 -18.28
N ALA A 980 -25.47 27.73 -18.53
CA ALA A 980 -26.22 28.03 -19.75
C ALA A 980 -26.66 29.50 -19.83
N ALA A 981 -27.17 30.07 -18.73
CA ALA A 981 -27.57 31.48 -18.68
C ALA A 981 -26.40 32.45 -18.94
N GLU A 982 -25.23 32.21 -18.32
CA GLU A 982 -24.02 33.00 -18.55
C GLU A 982 -23.51 32.86 -19.99
N LEU A 983 -23.30 31.63 -20.48
CA LEU A 983 -22.69 31.40 -21.79
C LEU A 983 -23.61 31.84 -22.94
N LYS A 984 -24.92 31.59 -22.88
CA LYS A 984 -25.87 32.09 -23.89
C LYS A 984 -26.12 33.60 -23.77
N GLY A 985 -25.92 34.19 -22.58
CA GLY A 985 -25.98 35.64 -22.37
C GLY A 985 -24.79 36.38 -22.99
N ARG A 986 -23.60 35.78 -22.97
CA ARG A 986 -22.36 36.30 -23.57
C ARG A 986 -22.26 35.99 -25.07
N TYR A 987 -22.64 34.77 -25.47
CA TYR A 987 -22.49 34.25 -26.84
C TYR A 987 -23.80 33.58 -27.33
N PRO A 988 -24.84 34.36 -27.66
CA PRO A 988 -26.17 33.82 -27.99
C PRO A 988 -26.17 32.90 -29.22
N ASP A 989 -25.32 33.19 -30.21
CA ASP A 989 -25.18 32.41 -31.45
C ASP A 989 -24.25 31.19 -31.34
N VAL A 990 -23.48 31.04 -30.24
CA VAL A 990 -22.68 29.83 -30.01
C VAL A 990 -23.59 28.71 -29.50
N PRO A 991 -23.63 27.52 -30.14
CA PRO A 991 -24.44 26.42 -29.66
C PRO A 991 -23.83 25.78 -28.41
N LEU A 992 -24.64 25.60 -27.37
CA LEU A 992 -24.27 24.97 -26.11
C LEU A 992 -24.96 23.62 -25.94
N MET A 993 -24.17 22.56 -25.89
CA MET A 993 -24.59 21.17 -25.83
C MET A 993 -24.30 20.58 -24.45
N VAL A 994 -25.13 19.66 -23.95
CA VAL A 994 -24.91 18.98 -22.65
C VAL A 994 -25.03 17.47 -22.74
N PHE A 995 -24.16 16.74 -22.04
CA PHE A 995 -24.21 15.29 -21.88
C PHE A 995 -24.32 14.91 -20.40
N ALA A 996 -25.53 14.59 -19.95
CA ALA A 996 -25.83 14.17 -18.58
C ALA A 996 -25.97 12.64 -18.52
N ARG A 997 -24.84 11.94 -18.63
CA ARG A 997 -24.78 10.47 -18.81
C ARG A 997 -25.52 9.76 -17.68
N GLY A 998 -26.53 8.96 -18.00
CA GLY A 998 -27.35 8.20 -17.05
C GLY A 998 -28.29 9.05 -16.18
N ALA A 999 -28.35 10.37 -16.39
CA ALA A 999 -29.30 11.29 -15.75
C ALA A 999 -30.41 11.70 -16.72
N SER A 1000 -30.93 10.74 -17.51
CA SER A 1000 -31.94 10.99 -18.56
C SER A 1000 -33.25 11.59 -18.04
N TYR A 1001 -33.56 11.41 -16.75
CA TYR A 1001 -34.64 12.08 -16.04
C TYR A 1001 -34.54 13.63 -16.12
N ALA A 1002 -33.32 14.18 -16.24
CA ALA A 1002 -33.07 15.60 -16.33
C ALA A 1002 -33.26 16.19 -17.74
N ASN A 1003 -33.37 15.36 -18.80
CA ASN A 1003 -33.45 15.83 -20.20
C ASN A 1003 -34.56 16.87 -20.42
N ALA A 1004 -35.71 16.67 -19.76
CA ALA A 1004 -36.84 17.60 -19.81
C ALA A 1004 -36.47 18.99 -19.27
N GLU A 1005 -35.71 19.07 -18.18
CA GLU A 1005 -35.32 20.33 -17.54
C GLU A 1005 -34.07 20.95 -18.17
N LEU A 1006 -33.14 20.14 -18.68
CA LEU A 1006 -32.00 20.61 -19.46
C LEU A 1006 -32.45 21.30 -20.76
N SER A 1007 -33.46 20.75 -21.45
CA SER A 1007 -34.07 21.40 -22.63
C SER A 1007 -34.79 22.72 -22.33
N LYS A 1008 -35.00 23.07 -21.05
CA LYS A 1008 -35.58 24.34 -20.58
C LYS A 1008 -34.52 25.29 -19.99
N ALA A 1009 -33.28 24.82 -19.82
CA ALA A 1009 -32.22 25.55 -19.13
C ALA A 1009 -31.37 26.43 -20.07
N GLY A 1010 -31.57 26.36 -21.39
CA GLY A 1010 -30.79 27.10 -22.39
C GLY A 1010 -29.70 26.28 -23.09
N TYR A 1011 -29.77 24.94 -23.03
CA TYR A 1011 -28.94 24.07 -23.86
C TYR A 1011 -29.62 23.84 -25.21
N ASP A 1012 -28.92 24.16 -26.30
CA ASP A 1012 -29.41 24.02 -27.67
C ASP A 1012 -29.48 22.55 -28.11
N VAL A 1013 -28.66 21.66 -27.53
CA VAL A 1013 -28.64 20.21 -27.84
C VAL A 1013 -28.49 19.36 -26.58
N ILE A 1014 -29.37 18.37 -26.42
CA ILE A 1014 -29.31 17.38 -25.35
C ILE A 1014 -28.67 16.10 -25.87
N THR A 1015 -27.56 15.70 -25.27
CA THR A 1015 -26.82 14.48 -25.63
C THR A 1015 -27.24 13.34 -24.73
N ILE A 1016 -27.59 12.21 -25.34
CA ILE A 1016 -28.10 11.00 -24.69
C ILE A 1016 -27.11 9.84 -24.84
N ASP A 1017 -26.93 9.07 -23.77
CA ASP A 1017 -26.10 7.86 -23.79
C ASP A 1017 -26.91 6.63 -24.29
N GLY A 1018 -26.22 5.51 -24.50
CA GLY A 1018 -26.82 4.29 -25.06
C GLY A 1018 -27.87 3.57 -24.19
N SER A 1019 -28.11 3.99 -22.94
CA SER A 1019 -29.19 3.42 -22.09
C SER A 1019 -30.56 4.05 -22.32
N VAL A 1020 -30.63 5.19 -23.01
CA VAL A 1020 -31.86 5.97 -23.21
C VAL A 1020 -32.64 5.46 -24.44
N ASN A 1021 -33.97 5.37 -24.35
CA ASN A 1021 -34.80 5.10 -25.52
C ASN A 1021 -34.86 6.32 -26.45
N ARG A 1022 -34.58 6.12 -27.75
CA ARG A 1022 -34.51 7.16 -28.79
C ARG A 1022 -35.83 7.94 -28.96
N ILE A 1023 -36.93 7.20 -29.08
CA ILE A 1023 -38.27 7.76 -29.32
C ILE A 1023 -38.74 8.53 -28.08
N GLU A 1024 -38.49 7.98 -26.89
CA GLU A 1024 -38.78 8.67 -25.61
C GLU A 1024 -37.95 9.95 -25.46
N ALA A 1025 -36.65 9.91 -25.75
CA ALA A 1025 -35.80 11.10 -25.70
C ALA A 1025 -36.28 12.22 -26.64
N ARG A 1026 -36.70 11.85 -27.87
CA ARG A 1026 -37.29 12.81 -28.82
C ARG A 1026 -38.62 13.36 -28.32
N GLY A 1027 -39.46 12.53 -27.70
CA GLY A 1027 -40.72 12.96 -27.08
C GLY A 1027 -40.56 13.80 -25.80
N VAL A 1028 -39.43 13.67 -25.09
CA VAL A 1028 -39.13 14.44 -23.86
C VAL A 1028 -38.50 15.81 -24.16
N VAL A 1029 -37.63 15.89 -25.18
CA VAL A 1029 -37.02 17.15 -25.62
C VAL A 1029 -37.95 17.95 -26.54
N GLU A 1030 -38.79 17.26 -27.31
CA GLU A 1030 -39.71 17.87 -28.28
C GLU A 1030 -38.97 18.83 -29.24
N ASP A 1031 -39.57 19.97 -29.56
CA ASP A 1031 -38.99 21.01 -30.40
C ASP A 1031 -38.17 22.07 -29.63
N ARG A 1032 -37.85 21.84 -28.33
CA ARG A 1032 -37.09 22.79 -27.50
C ARG A 1032 -35.59 22.82 -27.82
N ALA A 1033 -35.01 21.68 -28.17
CA ALA A 1033 -33.58 21.51 -28.40
C ALA A 1033 -33.32 20.37 -29.40
N GLY A 1034 -32.12 20.31 -29.97
CA GLY A 1034 -31.65 19.17 -30.74
C GLY A 1034 -31.35 17.95 -29.86
N LEU A 1035 -31.19 16.79 -30.49
CA LEU A 1035 -30.63 15.58 -29.86
C LEU A 1035 -29.24 15.24 -30.40
N GLN A 1036 -28.45 14.52 -29.60
CA GLN A 1036 -27.14 14.00 -29.98
C GLN A 1036 -26.85 12.66 -29.29
N GLY A 1037 -26.00 11.80 -29.87
CA GLY A 1037 -25.47 10.61 -29.20
C GLY A 1037 -26.30 9.33 -29.43
N ASN A 1038 -26.24 8.41 -28.46
CA ASN A 1038 -26.95 7.12 -28.39
C ASN A 1038 -26.62 6.03 -29.46
N TYR A 1039 -25.81 6.28 -30.49
CA TYR A 1039 -25.34 5.17 -31.35
C TYR A 1039 -24.31 4.29 -30.61
N ASP A 1040 -24.41 2.96 -30.68
CA ASP A 1040 -23.56 2.05 -29.91
C ASP A 1040 -22.20 1.79 -30.60
N PRO A 1041 -21.05 2.19 -30.01
CA PRO A 1041 -19.73 1.92 -30.58
C PRO A 1041 -19.40 0.42 -30.68
N ALA A 1042 -20.09 -0.48 -29.97
CA ALA A 1042 -19.89 -1.92 -30.11
C ALA A 1042 -20.32 -2.48 -31.48
N LEU A 1043 -21.13 -1.73 -32.24
CA LEU A 1043 -21.47 -1.99 -33.65
C LEU A 1043 -20.31 -1.67 -34.60
N LEU A 1044 -19.33 -0.88 -34.17
CA LEU A 1044 -18.16 -0.48 -34.95
C LEU A 1044 -16.95 -1.42 -34.71
N ILE A 1045 -17.16 -2.52 -33.98
CA ILE A 1045 -16.13 -3.53 -33.66
C ILE A 1045 -16.30 -4.74 -34.59
N GLU A 1046 -15.33 -4.95 -35.48
CA GLU A 1046 -15.31 -6.03 -36.47
C GLU A 1046 -15.28 -7.43 -35.82
N SER A 1047 -14.57 -7.60 -34.70
CA SER A 1047 -14.49 -8.88 -33.97
C SER A 1047 -15.81 -9.34 -33.35
N ASN A 1048 -16.85 -8.50 -33.34
CA ASN A 1048 -18.21 -8.86 -32.92
C ASN A 1048 -19.04 -9.45 -34.08
N GLY A 1049 -18.50 -9.50 -35.30
CA GLY A 1049 -19.20 -9.96 -36.52
C GLY A 1049 -19.89 -8.85 -37.32
N ASN A 1050 -19.65 -7.58 -36.99
CA ASN A 1050 -20.20 -6.44 -37.73
C ASN A 1050 -19.48 -6.24 -39.07
N THR A 1051 -20.24 -5.86 -40.10
CA THR A 1051 -19.76 -5.49 -41.43
C THR A 1051 -20.17 -4.06 -41.79
N ILE A 1052 -19.71 -3.55 -42.94
CA ILE A 1052 -20.13 -2.25 -43.47
C ILE A 1052 -21.65 -2.21 -43.65
N GLU A 1053 -22.23 -3.29 -44.16
CA GLU A 1053 -23.67 -3.41 -44.42
C GLU A 1053 -24.50 -3.38 -43.13
N SER A 1054 -24.06 -4.05 -42.06
CA SER A 1054 -24.75 -3.98 -40.76
C SER A 1054 -24.60 -2.61 -40.10
N VAL A 1055 -23.50 -1.90 -40.33
CA VAL A 1055 -23.33 -0.51 -39.89
C VAL A 1055 -24.26 0.43 -40.67
N LYS A 1056 -24.37 0.30 -42.00
CA LYS A 1056 -25.32 1.09 -42.81
C LYS A 1056 -26.78 0.86 -42.38
N GLU A 1057 -27.17 -0.40 -42.18
CA GLU A 1057 -28.53 -0.75 -41.73
C GLU A 1057 -28.85 -0.24 -40.32
N THR A 1058 -27.92 -0.33 -39.37
CA THR A 1058 -28.15 0.21 -38.01
C THR A 1058 -28.08 1.74 -37.96
N ALA A 1059 -27.33 2.39 -38.84
CA ALA A 1059 -27.36 3.85 -39.01
C ALA A 1059 -28.70 4.34 -39.60
N ARG A 1060 -29.27 3.61 -40.57
CA ARG A 1060 -30.63 3.84 -41.08
C ARG A 1060 -31.68 3.75 -39.96
N GLN A 1061 -31.66 2.67 -39.18
CA GLN A 1061 -32.57 2.49 -38.03
C GLN A 1061 -32.43 3.62 -36.99
N TYR A 1062 -31.19 4.04 -36.68
CA TYR A 1062 -30.91 5.17 -35.79
C TYR A 1062 -31.54 6.49 -36.27
N LEU A 1063 -31.47 6.78 -37.57
CA LEU A 1063 -32.11 7.96 -38.18
C LEU A 1063 -33.64 7.85 -38.23
N GLU A 1064 -34.20 6.65 -38.38
CA GLU A 1064 -35.65 6.41 -38.37
C GLU A 1064 -36.26 6.60 -36.97
N GLU A 1065 -35.54 6.20 -35.91
CA GLU A 1065 -36.02 6.30 -34.53
C GLU A 1065 -35.84 7.70 -33.90
N LEU A 1066 -34.85 8.48 -34.35
CA LEU A 1066 -34.59 9.85 -33.87
C LEU A 1066 -35.10 10.94 -34.81
N GLY A 1067 -35.32 10.64 -36.09
CA GLY A 1067 -35.57 11.61 -37.16
C GLY A 1067 -34.29 12.34 -37.62
N PRO A 1068 -34.09 12.55 -38.94
CA PRO A 1068 -32.85 13.12 -39.48
C PRO A 1068 -32.71 14.64 -39.27
N GLN A 1069 -33.75 15.31 -38.76
CA GLN A 1069 -33.79 16.74 -38.47
C GLN A 1069 -33.63 16.99 -36.97
N ARG A 1070 -33.04 18.15 -36.59
CA ARG A 1070 -32.76 18.52 -35.19
C ARG A 1070 -32.01 17.40 -34.43
N LEU A 1071 -31.02 16.83 -35.11
CA LEU A 1071 -30.18 15.72 -34.68
C LEU A 1071 -28.73 16.03 -35.08
N ILE A 1072 -27.79 15.71 -34.18
CA ILE A 1072 -26.36 15.58 -34.50
C ILE A 1072 -26.01 14.12 -34.24
N ALA A 1073 -25.65 13.38 -35.28
CA ALA A 1073 -25.28 11.98 -35.12
C ALA A 1073 -23.98 11.86 -34.31
N ASN A 1074 -24.00 11.05 -33.27
CA ASN A 1074 -22.84 10.77 -32.42
C ASN A 1074 -23.06 9.46 -31.66
N LEU A 1075 -22.01 8.98 -31.01
CA LEU A 1075 -22.00 7.76 -30.21
C LEU A 1075 -22.62 8.00 -28.83
N GLY A 1076 -23.24 6.97 -28.24
CA GLY A 1076 -23.70 6.99 -26.84
C GLY A 1076 -22.58 6.85 -25.82
N GLU A 1077 -21.42 6.33 -26.25
CA GLU A 1077 -20.17 6.26 -25.49
C GLU A 1077 -18.96 6.51 -26.39
N GLY A 1078 -17.88 7.08 -25.83
CA GLY A 1078 -16.69 7.42 -26.62
C GLY A 1078 -15.75 6.24 -26.89
N LEU A 1079 -15.28 6.16 -28.13
CA LEU A 1079 -14.48 5.06 -28.72
C LEU A 1079 -13.40 4.52 -27.76
N GLY A 1080 -13.41 3.20 -27.57
CA GLY A 1080 -12.56 2.49 -26.61
C GLY A 1080 -11.15 2.19 -27.13
N GLY A 1081 -10.94 2.11 -28.44
CA GLY A 1081 -9.72 1.60 -29.08
C GLY A 1081 -9.81 0.12 -29.49
N LYS A 1082 -11.01 -0.35 -29.83
CA LYS A 1082 -11.28 -1.68 -30.44
C LYS A 1082 -12.04 -1.59 -31.76
N GLU A 1083 -12.56 -0.41 -32.06
CA GLU A 1083 -13.42 -0.10 -33.19
C GLU A 1083 -12.56 -0.03 -34.47
N SER A 1084 -13.05 -0.59 -35.57
CA SER A 1084 -12.32 -0.64 -36.84
C SER A 1084 -12.49 0.70 -37.57
N PRO A 1085 -11.42 1.42 -37.95
CA PRO A 1085 -11.54 2.69 -38.69
C PRO A 1085 -12.37 2.58 -39.97
N MET A 1086 -12.40 1.41 -40.60
CA MET A 1086 -13.27 1.12 -41.75
C MET A 1086 -14.76 1.19 -41.38
N LEU A 1087 -15.16 0.61 -40.24
CA LEU A 1087 -16.54 0.64 -39.75
C LEU A 1087 -16.92 2.02 -39.20
N VAL A 1088 -15.99 2.72 -38.56
CA VAL A 1088 -16.18 4.12 -38.13
C VAL A 1088 -16.43 5.04 -39.34
N ASN A 1089 -15.67 4.89 -40.42
CA ASN A 1089 -15.91 5.63 -41.66
C ASN A 1089 -17.24 5.26 -42.32
N ALA A 1090 -17.57 3.96 -42.38
CA ALA A 1090 -18.85 3.49 -42.91
C ALA A 1090 -20.07 4.04 -42.15
N PHE A 1091 -19.95 4.26 -40.83
CA PHE A 1091 -20.99 4.92 -40.03
C PHE A 1091 -21.15 6.40 -40.42
N VAL A 1092 -20.04 7.14 -40.54
CA VAL A 1092 -20.04 8.56 -40.98
C VAL A 1092 -20.68 8.71 -42.35
N GLU A 1093 -20.28 7.88 -43.33
CA GLU A 1093 -20.84 7.86 -44.67
C GLU A 1093 -22.34 7.48 -44.67
N ALA A 1094 -22.72 6.44 -43.90
CA ALA A 1094 -24.11 6.00 -43.82
C ALA A 1094 -25.04 7.08 -43.25
N ILE A 1095 -24.61 7.79 -42.20
CA ILE A 1095 -25.39 8.91 -41.65
C ILE A 1095 -25.62 9.97 -42.74
N HIS A 1096 -24.61 10.33 -43.51
CA HIS A 1096 -24.75 11.32 -44.59
C HIS A 1096 -25.67 10.86 -45.71
N GLU A 1097 -25.45 9.65 -46.25
CA GLU A 1097 -26.23 9.09 -47.36
C GLU A 1097 -27.70 8.87 -46.98
N GLU A 1098 -27.96 8.20 -45.85
CA GLU A 1098 -29.32 7.84 -45.43
C GLU A 1098 -30.12 9.07 -44.99
N SER A 1099 -29.52 9.99 -44.23
CA SER A 1099 -30.23 11.20 -43.79
C SER A 1099 -30.53 12.15 -44.95
N GLU A 1100 -29.60 12.33 -45.89
CA GLU A 1100 -29.85 13.12 -47.09
C GLU A 1100 -30.97 12.49 -47.94
N ARG A 1101 -31.00 11.16 -48.08
CA ARG A 1101 -32.10 10.47 -48.76
C ARG A 1101 -33.43 10.74 -48.05
N MET A 1102 -33.52 10.51 -46.74
CA MET A 1102 -34.75 10.74 -45.96
C MET A 1102 -35.22 12.20 -46.02
N ILE A 1103 -34.30 13.16 -45.98
CA ILE A 1103 -34.62 14.60 -46.07
C ILE A 1103 -35.07 14.99 -47.48
N ARG A 1104 -34.53 14.37 -48.53
CA ARG A 1104 -34.99 14.55 -49.93
C ARG A 1104 -36.33 13.86 -50.20
N GLU A 1105 -36.60 12.72 -49.55
CA GLU A 1105 -37.87 11.98 -49.67
C GLU A 1105 -39.02 12.63 -48.88
N ALA A 1106 -38.71 13.50 -47.92
CA ALA A 1106 -39.69 14.25 -47.12
C ALA A 1106 -39.94 15.70 -47.59
N LYS A 1107 -39.32 16.14 -48.70
CA LYS A 1107 -39.45 17.48 -49.30
C LYS A 1107 -40.35 17.47 -50.54
#